data_AF-A0A2U2SDI0-F1
#
_entry.id   AF-A0A2U2SDI0-F1
#
_cell.length_a   1.000
_cell.length_b   1.000
_cell.length_c   1.000
_cell.angle_alpha   90.00
_cell.angle_beta   90.00
_cell.angle_gamma   90.00
#
_symmetry.space_group_name_H-M   'P 1'
#
loop_
_entity.id
_entity.type
_entity.pdbx_description
1 polymer ?
#
loop_
_entity_poly.entity_id
_entity_poly.type
_entity_poly.pdbx_seq_one_letter_code
_entity_poly.pdbx_strand_id
1 'polypeptide(L)'
;MAMSLNMNIENHHQDAPVNQKPAPSSHPITRWELIFLACILVLTIFTRFYLLGVRVMSHDETSHVYFSWLLSQGKGYRHDPITHGPLQFHLIALSYFLFGDNDFTARVPAATLSVLTIAFLWYYRKILGRFGYLVGAVLLLISPYILYYGRYARNEAFIGFFAVLLWWAILNYLHTSQSRYLIWVTIASVLHFTSKETAFIYTAQALIFLAITLVIQVSKKPWRISSYRTLFFSVLIASLLFLALAIGITLIERNSQSTASQPNVPLEQTAQFSIPSTGVLVLVSIAIIGILACIFIVIRGYSWSALLNEPSFDLAILLGSQVLPMLAPFPVKFLGRNPIDYSSTQNIVFVASFVVLLSLIAVGIGLAWRPKIWLINTTLFYAIFVLFYSTIFTNGFGIFTGLVGSLGYWLDQQGVNRGSQPWYYYSLIQIPIYEYLPLIGVFFAIAYALWKQRLKPSSSLEQDPTHSAQVPTKHGLSTEDRLTFVFFLYWTITSLIAFTIAGEKMPWLTFHIALPMILLTAWALGKVIESVRWKYVRRQRGGLFALVFTVFLVSLTMTLSLALGANPPFRGKELEQLQATTSFLSALLFTLASGGYLYYTLRTWRAREAIKICILTLFILLSILTIHTSVLASFVNYDNATEYLVYAHSARGPKDILEQIEEISRRTTGGLAIRVAYDDETTYPYWWYFRNYPNQQYYGDTPTRELRNAPIILVGEKNYGKIEAVVGQAYYRYDFIRLWWPNQDYFDLNWQRIREAISSPEMRQAIFEIWLNRDYTRYGQLTGKDMSLTNWYPSSRMRLYIRKDIVSSLWNYGSMPAEANLPADPYEGKQANVKPDKIIGGSGSEPGRFQRPRDLAIAADGSLYIVDTDNHRVQHLDSNGNVLHIWGTFGDATTMDAPGGTFNQPWGIAVDQAGFVYVADTWNHRIQKFTAEGQFVTQWGYFGQAETPTAFWGPRDIAIDAQNRLFISDTGNKRIVVFDSEGNYLAAYGKAGLLPGEFDEPVGLAFGPDGRLYVADTWNQRIQVFSIDDQLNFIFQNSWEIFGWYGQSLDNKPYLAVDNQNFVYCTDPEGFRILQFNANGDFIQYWGEVGTVAGSFSLPASLAIDPNGGIWITDAGSSQILHFSIP
;
A
#
# COMPACT_ATOMS: atom_id res chain seq x y z
N MET A 1 54.14 -3.46 23.91
CA MET A 1 55.26 -4.43 23.89
C MET A 1 55.13 -5.20 22.58
N ALA A 2 56.08 -5.00 21.66
CA ALA A 2 56.01 -5.48 20.29
C ALA A 2 56.55 -6.91 20.19
N MET A 3 55.88 -7.79 19.44
CA MET A 3 56.50 -8.99 18.92
C MET A 3 55.91 -9.34 17.55
N SER A 4 56.78 -9.21 16.55
CA SER A 4 56.63 -9.68 15.18
C SER A 4 56.59 -11.21 15.13
N LEU A 5 55.75 -11.78 14.27
CA LEU A 5 55.93 -13.15 13.79
C LEU A 5 55.74 -13.19 12.28
N ASN A 6 56.90 -13.25 11.61
CA ASN A 6 57.07 -13.71 10.25
C ASN A 6 56.57 -15.16 10.12
N MET A 7 55.85 -15.47 9.06
CA MET A 7 55.89 -16.80 8.45
C MET A 7 56.10 -16.64 6.94
N ASN A 8 57.34 -16.89 6.54
CA ASN A 8 57.72 -17.25 5.19
C ASN A 8 57.14 -18.63 4.87
N ILE A 9 56.43 -18.75 3.74
CA ILE A 9 56.34 -20.02 3.03
C ILE A 9 56.75 -19.71 1.59
N GLU A 10 57.94 -20.21 1.25
CA GLU A 10 58.51 -20.23 -0.10
C GLU A 10 57.59 -21.01 -1.04
N ASN A 11 57.40 -20.48 -2.25
CA ASN A 11 57.04 -21.30 -3.40
C ASN A 11 57.81 -20.77 -4.61
N HIS A 12 58.54 -21.68 -5.24
CA HIS A 12 59.50 -21.43 -6.31
C HIS A 12 58.97 -20.60 -7.48
N HIS A 13 59.83 -19.68 -7.92
CA HIS A 13 59.73 -18.89 -9.14
C HIS A 13 59.79 -19.76 -10.40
N GLN A 14 58.93 -19.46 -11.37
CA GLN A 14 59.29 -19.49 -12.79
C GLN A 14 59.19 -18.06 -13.31
N ASP A 15 60.32 -17.54 -13.76
CA ASP A 15 60.53 -16.18 -14.21
C ASP A 15 59.71 -15.85 -15.47
N ALA A 16 58.88 -14.81 -15.38
CA ALA A 16 58.39 -14.04 -16.52
C ALA A 16 58.97 -12.62 -16.42
N PRO A 17 59.44 -12.02 -17.53
CA PRO A 17 60.32 -10.86 -17.47
C PRO A 17 59.61 -9.64 -16.90
N VAL A 18 60.27 -9.05 -15.89
CA VAL A 18 60.00 -7.72 -15.35
C VAL A 18 59.95 -6.71 -16.49
N ASN A 19 58.78 -6.14 -16.74
CA ASN A 19 58.68 -4.93 -17.55
C ASN A 19 57.70 -3.93 -16.91
N GLN A 20 58.31 -2.86 -16.40
CA GLN A 20 57.77 -1.54 -16.07
C GLN A 20 56.65 -1.49 -15.00
N LYS A 21 57.04 -1.10 -13.77
CA LYS A 21 56.12 -0.45 -12.82
C LYS A 21 55.40 0.69 -13.55
N PRO A 22 54.05 0.70 -13.62
CA PRO A 22 53.34 1.88 -14.10
C PRO A 22 53.68 3.06 -13.20
N ALA A 23 54.10 4.17 -13.79
CA ALA A 23 54.30 5.42 -13.06
C ALA A 23 53.03 5.79 -12.27
N PRO A 24 53.13 6.30 -11.02
CA PRO A 24 51.97 6.69 -10.25
C PRO A 24 51.31 7.92 -10.91
N SER A 25 50.26 7.69 -11.68
CA SER A 25 49.45 8.73 -12.32
C SER A 25 48.46 9.42 -11.35
N SER A 26 48.68 9.34 -10.04
CA SER A 26 47.86 10.06 -9.07
C SER A 26 48.48 11.43 -8.79
N HIS A 27 47.89 12.49 -9.35
CA HIS A 27 48.21 13.86 -8.93
C HIS A 27 48.19 13.98 -7.40
N PRO A 28 49.16 14.67 -6.78
CA PRO A 28 49.18 14.86 -5.33
C PRO A 28 47.90 15.54 -4.87
N ILE A 29 47.35 15.08 -3.73
CA ILE A 29 46.12 15.65 -3.15
C ILE A 29 46.42 17.07 -2.69
N THR A 30 45.71 18.04 -3.24
CA THR A 30 45.84 19.43 -2.82
C THR A 30 44.93 19.73 -1.63
N ARG A 31 45.36 20.60 -0.70
CA ARG A 31 44.58 20.96 0.51
C ARG A 31 43.16 21.43 0.20
N TRP A 32 42.97 22.19 -0.89
CA TRP A 32 41.64 22.67 -1.28
C TRP A 32 40.68 21.54 -1.69
N GLU A 33 41.18 20.42 -2.23
CA GLU A 33 40.33 19.28 -2.60
C GLU A 33 39.73 18.62 -1.37
N LEU A 34 40.55 18.47 -0.32
CA LEU A 34 40.11 17.92 0.96
C LEU A 34 39.08 18.83 1.63
N ILE A 35 39.32 20.15 1.62
CA ILE A 35 38.37 21.12 2.16
C ILE A 35 37.05 21.07 1.38
N PHE A 36 37.10 21.04 0.05
CA PHE A 36 35.90 21.00 -0.78
C PHE A 36 35.11 19.69 -0.59
N LEU A 37 35.79 18.54 -0.54
CA LEU A 37 35.16 17.27 -0.23
C LEU A 37 34.54 17.26 1.18
N ALA A 38 35.25 17.80 2.18
CA ALA A 38 34.73 17.92 3.53
C ALA A 38 33.45 18.80 3.57
N CYS A 39 33.43 19.92 2.84
CA CYS A 39 32.22 20.73 2.69
C CYS A 39 31.07 19.95 2.05
N ILE A 40 31.33 19.18 0.98
CA ILE A 40 30.32 18.31 0.36
C ILE A 40 29.79 17.30 1.39
N LEU A 41 30.65 16.64 2.15
CA LEU A 41 30.23 15.64 3.15
C LEU A 41 29.42 16.27 4.29
N VAL A 42 29.80 17.45 4.78
CA VAL A 42 29.02 18.18 5.79
C VAL A 42 27.63 18.54 5.26
N LEU A 43 27.55 19.04 4.01
CA LEU A 43 26.26 19.33 3.37
C LEU A 43 25.45 18.04 3.12
N THR A 44 26.10 16.93 2.78
CA THR A 44 25.43 15.63 2.64
C THR A 44 24.85 15.18 3.97
N ILE A 45 25.61 15.22 5.06
CA ILE A 45 25.10 14.86 6.40
C ILE A 45 23.93 15.76 6.76
N PHE A 46 24.07 17.07 6.60
CA PHE A 46 22.98 18.01 6.87
C PHE A 46 21.72 17.67 6.05
N THR A 47 21.83 17.54 4.74
CA THR A 47 20.66 17.27 3.87
C THR A 47 20.03 15.89 4.11
N ARG A 48 20.79 14.87 4.52
CA ARG A 48 20.25 13.54 4.82
C ARG A 48 19.58 13.46 6.19
N PHE A 49 20.05 14.20 7.20
CA PHE A 49 19.52 14.11 8.56
C PHE A 49 18.55 15.24 8.94
N TYR A 50 18.55 16.37 8.23
CA TYR A 50 17.60 17.47 8.46
C TYR A 50 16.16 17.00 8.23
N LEU A 51 15.24 17.29 9.17
CA LEU A 51 13.81 16.92 9.15
C LEU A 51 13.51 15.43 8.89
N LEU A 52 14.44 14.52 9.22
CA LEU A 52 14.32 13.11 8.87
C LEU A 52 13.08 12.41 9.50
N GLY A 53 12.63 12.85 10.68
CA GLY A 53 11.47 12.29 11.38
C GLY A 53 10.12 12.98 11.12
N VAL A 54 10.07 14.07 10.34
CA VAL A 54 8.85 14.88 10.20
C VAL A 54 7.84 14.24 9.25
N ARG A 55 8.31 13.66 8.15
CA ARG A 55 7.49 12.98 7.15
C ARG A 55 6.74 11.79 7.75
N VAL A 56 5.46 11.62 7.39
CA VAL A 56 4.64 10.48 7.81
C VAL A 56 5.27 9.17 7.30
N MET A 57 5.24 8.10 8.08
CA MET A 57 5.63 6.77 7.60
C MET A 57 4.73 6.35 6.44
N SER A 58 5.37 5.99 5.32
CA SER A 58 4.66 5.57 4.11
C SER A 58 4.27 4.10 4.16
N HIS A 59 3.42 3.68 3.21
CA HIS A 59 2.84 2.34 3.15
C HIS A 59 3.95 1.30 3.12
N ASP A 60 4.97 1.59 2.32
CA ASP A 60 6.10 0.72 2.14
C ASP A 60 7.19 0.89 3.22
N GLU A 61 7.17 1.93 4.04
CA GLU A 61 8.06 2.03 5.21
C GLU A 61 7.49 1.31 6.42
N THR A 62 6.16 1.31 6.58
CA THR A 62 5.54 0.98 7.87
C THR A 62 5.75 -0.49 8.25
N SER A 63 5.70 -1.40 7.28
CA SER A 63 6.06 -2.80 7.49
C SER A 63 7.51 -2.96 7.94
N HIS A 64 8.45 -2.22 7.32
CA HIS A 64 9.85 -2.29 7.71
C HIS A 64 10.06 -1.81 9.15
N VAL A 65 9.47 -0.66 9.52
CA VAL A 65 9.70 -0.06 10.84
C VAL A 65 9.02 -0.84 11.96
N TYR A 66 7.82 -1.37 11.74
CA TYR A 66 7.07 -2.13 12.74
C TYR A 66 7.68 -3.51 13.02
N PHE A 67 7.99 -4.30 11.99
CA PHE A 67 8.63 -5.61 12.20
C PHE A 67 10.07 -5.49 12.73
N SER A 68 10.78 -4.41 12.39
CA SER A 68 12.08 -4.12 13.02
C SER A 68 11.93 -3.80 14.52
N TRP A 69 10.83 -3.15 14.91
CA TRP A 69 10.53 -2.92 16.31
C TRP A 69 10.21 -4.23 17.03
N LEU A 70 9.37 -5.11 16.47
CA LEU A 70 9.14 -6.44 17.03
C LEU A 70 10.46 -7.22 17.24
N LEU A 71 11.37 -7.16 16.26
CA LEU A 71 12.70 -7.76 16.37
C LEU A 71 13.52 -7.13 17.52
N SER A 72 13.52 -5.80 17.65
CA SER A 72 14.22 -5.09 18.74
C SER A 72 13.65 -5.41 20.14
N GLN A 73 12.35 -5.74 20.21
CA GLN A 73 11.67 -6.14 21.45
C GLN A 73 11.82 -7.64 21.78
N GLY A 74 12.59 -8.40 20.98
CA GLY A 74 12.80 -9.83 21.20
C GLY A 74 11.61 -10.71 20.80
N LYS A 75 10.62 -10.17 20.07
CA LYS A 75 9.45 -10.95 19.55
C LYS A 75 9.77 -11.74 18.28
N GLY A 76 11.01 -11.65 17.79
CA GLY A 76 11.50 -12.36 16.62
C GLY A 76 11.10 -11.72 15.29
N TYR A 77 11.72 -12.21 14.22
CA TYR A 77 11.41 -11.88 12.83
C TYR A 77 11.47 -13.16 12.00
N ARG A 78 10.57 -13.29 11.02
CA ARG A 78 10.58 -14.35 10.02
C ARG A 78 10.65 -13.67 8.67
N HIS A 79 11.68 -14.02 7.90
CA HIS A 79 11.77 -13.57 6.52
C HIS A 79 10.54 -14.06 5.73
N ASP A 80 9.86 -13.11 5.11
CA ASP A 80 8.80 -13.31 4.14
C ASP A 80 9.21 -12.63 2.83
N PRO A 81 9.10 -13.29 1.67
CA PRO A 81 9.44 -12.68 0.38
C PRO A 81 8.74 -11.34 0.09
N ILE A 82 7.55 -11.09 0.65
CA ILE A 82 6.84 -9.81 0.55
C ILE A 82 7.64 -8.67 1.20
N THR A 83 8.41 -8.99 2.24
CA THR A 83 9.18 -8.02 3.03
C THR A 83 10.58 -7.72 2.48
N HIS A 84 10.94 -8.30 1.33
CA HIS A 84 12.30 -8.23 0.76
C HIS A 84 13.37 -8.79 1.70
N GLY A 85 14.63 -8.37 1.54
CA GLY A 85 15.76 -8.92 2.27
C GLY A 85 15.81 -8.51 3.75
N PRO A 86 16.35 -9.38 4.62
CA PRO A 86 16.37 -9.20 6.09
C PRO A 86 17.28 -8.07 6.59
N LEU A 87 18.29 -7.64 5.82
CA LEU A 87 19.35 -6.74 6.30
C LEU A 87 18.80 -5.42 6.86
N GLN A 88 17.81 -4.83 6.18
CA GLN A 88 17.21 -3.58 6.61
C GLN A 88 16.56 -3.73 8.00
N PHE A 89 15.87 -4.84 8.25
CA PHE A 89 15.21 -5.08 9.53
C PHE A 89 16.20 -5.14 10.69
N HIS A 90 17.33 -5.82 10.49
CA HIS A 90 18.39 -5.89 11.50
C HIS A 90 19.05 -4.54 11.77
N LEU A 91 19.29 -3.72 10.73
CA LEU A 91 19.91 -2.40 10.90
C LEU A 91 18.97 -1.39 11.56
N ILE A 92 17.68 -1.45 11.25
CA ILE A 92 16.67 -0.62 11.94
C ILE A 92 16.50 -1.08 13.39
N ALA A 93 16.41 -2.39 13.64
CA ALA A 93 16.33 -2.92 15.01
C ALA A 93 17.56 -2.53 15.85
N LEU A 94 18.76 -2.55 15.26
CA LEU A 94 19.98 -2.04 15.89
C LEU A 94 19.88 -0.54 16.19
N SER A 95 19.33 0.25 15.27
CA SER A 95 19.08 1.69 15.49
C SER A 95 18.15 1.92 16.68
N TYR A 96 17.07 1.14 16.80
CA TYR A 96 16.16 1.22 17.94
C TYR A 96 16.82 0.81 19.25
N PHE A 97 17.63 -0.25 19.23
CA PHE A 97 18.39 -0.66 20.41
C PHE A 97 19.35 0.43 20.91
N LEU A 98 19.99 1.18 19.99
CA LEU A 98 20.96 2.22 20.34
C LEU A 98 20.32 3.57 20.71
N PHE A 99 19.20 3.95 20.10
CA PHE A 99 18.67 5.32 20.15
C PHE A 99 17.17 5.42 20.52
N GLY A 100 16.50 4.29 20.74
CA GLY A 100 15.04 4.22 20.91
C GLY A 100 14.27 4.22 19.58
N ASP A 101 13.02 3.78 19.61
CA ASP A 101 12.15 3.68 18.44
C ASP A 101 11.37 4.98 18.17
N ASN A 102 11.55 5.57 16.99
CA ASN A 102 10.76 6.69 16.48
C ASN A 102 10.99 6.85 14.97
N ASP A 103 10.26 7.77 14.34
CA ASP A 103 10.35 8.00 12.90
C ASP A 103 11.74 8.43 12.43
N PHE A 104 12.48 9.15 13.26
CA PHE A 104 13.84 9.59 12.94
C PHE A 104 14.81 8.40 12.98
N THR A 105 14.85 7.64 14.07
CA THR A 105 15.77 6.51 14.26
C THR A 105 15.52 5.38 13.28
N ALA A 106 14.27 5.21 12.84
CA ALA A 106 13.90 4.27 11.78
C ALA A 106 14.61 4.54 10.44
N ARG A 107 14.84 5.82 10.11
CA ARG A 107 15.44 6.25 8.84
C ARG A 107 16.96 6.49 8.91
N VAL A 108 17.55 6.49 10.11
CA VAL A 108 19.00 6.67 10.33
C VAL A 108 19.86 5.70 9.50
N PRO A 109 19.56 4.39 9.42
CA PRO A 109 20.35 3.48 8.58
C PRO A 109 20.38 3.88 7.11
N ALA A 110 19.23 4.24 6.53
CA ALA A 110 19.14 4.68 5.14
C ALA A 110 19.91 5.99 4.90
N ALA A 111 19.72 6.99 5.78
CA ALA A 111 20.45 8.26 5.72
C ALA A 111 21.97 8.07 5.79
N THR A 112 22.42 7.17 6.66
CA THR A 112 23.85 6.85 6.83
C THR A 112 24.43 6.21 5.56
N LEU A 113 23.74 5.21 4.99
CA LEU A 113 24.18 4.53 3.76
C LEU A 113 24.14 5.48 2.54
N SER A 114 23.20 6.43 2.52
CA SER A 114 23.19 7.52 1.52
C SER A 114 24.42 8.44 1.64
N VAL A 115 24.81 8.82 2.87
CA VAL A 115 26.07 9.57 3.11
C VAL A 115 27.28 8.76 2.67
N LEU A 116 27.34 7.47 3.02
CA LEU A 116 28.44 6.58 2.66
C LEU A 116 28.56 6.40 1.14
N THR A 117 27.44 6.36 0.40
CA THR A 117 27.44 6.31 -1.07
C THR A 117 28.24 7.48 -1.67
N ILE A 118 28.07 8.70 -1.13
CA ILE A 118 28.77 9.89 -1.58
C ILE A 118 30.22 9.90 -1.10
N ALA A 119 30.48 9.54 0.16
CA ALA A 119 31.82 9.45 0.71
C ALA A 119 32.70 8.44 -0.04
N PHE A 120 32.10 7.33 -0.49
CA PHE A 120 32.81 6.26 -1.18
C PHE A 120 33.33 6.68 -2.57
N LEU A 121 32.80 7.75 -3.17
CA LEU A 121 33.32 8.28 -4.44
C LEU A 121 34.78 8.74 -4.35
N TRP A 122 35.33 8.95 -3.15
CA TRP A 122 36.77 9.12 -2.97
C TRP A 122 37.58 7.99 -3.64
N TYR A 123 37.13 6.74 -3.52
CA TYR A 123 37.78 5.58 -4.11
C TYR A 123 37.60 5.50 -5.63
N TYR A 124 36.60 6.20 -6.18
CA TYR A 124 36.40 6.37 -7.62
C TYR A 124 37.33 7.40 -8.26
N ARG A 125 38.16 8.14 -7.49
CA ARG A 125 39.11 9.12 -8.02
C ARG A 125 40.03 8.57 -9.12
N LYS A 126 40.43 7.30 -9.04
CA LYS A 126 41.25 6.64 -10.07
C LYS A 126 40.48 6.34 -11.36
N ILE A 127 39.15 6.18 -11.27
CA ILE A 127 38.28 5.81 -12.39
C ILE A 127 37.70 7.07 -13.05
N LEU A 128 37.20 8.02 -12.25
CA LEU A 128 36.54 9.23 -12.73
C LEU A 128 37.53 10.39 -13.00
N GLY A 129 38.77 10.31 -12.52
CA GLY A 129 39.74 11.39 -12.59
C GLY A 129 39.67 12.35 -11.39
N ARG A 130 40.51 13.39 -11.42
CA ARG A 130 40.73 14.34 -10.31
C ARG A 130 39.48 15.18 -10.06
N PHE A 131 38.84 15.68 -11.10
CA PHE A 131 37.63 16.49 -10.94
C PHE A 131 36.34 15.68 -11.08
N GLY A 132 36.40 14.53 -11.78
CA GLY A 132 35.21 13.71 -12.01
C GLY A 132 34.58 13.18 -10.73
N TYR A 133 35.37 12.72 -9.75
CA TYR A 133 34.80 12.22 -8.49
C TYR A 133 34.16 13.34 -7.64
N LEU A 134 34.71 14.55 -7.66
CA LEU A 134 34.13 15.72 -6.98
C LEU A 134 32.81 16.14 -7.63
N VAL A 135 32.77 16.18 -8.96
CA VAL A 135 31.53 16.44 -9.70
C VAL A 135 30.49 15.37 -9.38
N GLY A 136 30.88 14.09 -9.37
CA GLY A 136 30.00 13.00 -8.99
C GLY A 136 29.45 13.14 -7.57
N ALA A 137 30.28 13.54 -6.61
CA ALA A 137 29.86 13.77 -5.23
C ALA A 137 28.85 14.93 -5.11
N VAL A 138 29.05 16.02 -5.86
CA VAL A 138 28.08 17.12 -5.94
C VAL A 138 26.78 16.67 -6.60
N LEU A 139 26.84 15.95 -7.72
CA LEU A 139 25.65 15.47 -8.43
C LEU A 139 24.82 14.49 -7.60
N LEU A 140 25.45 13.58 -6.85
CA LEU A 140 24.76 12.69 -5.90
C LEU A 140 24.18 13.45 -4.69
N LEU A 141 24.87 14.49 -4.20
CA LEU A 141 24.37 15.35 -3.13
C LEU A 141 23.06 16.02 -3.55
N ILE A 142 23.02 16.58 -4.76
CA ILE A 142 21.90 17.40 -5.26
C ILE A 142 20.86 16.63 -6.07
N SER A 143 21.05 15.35 -6.37
CA SER A 143 20.07 14.56 -7.15
C SER A 143 18.75 14.39 -6.39
N PRO A 144 17.59 14.65 -7.02
CA PRO A 144 16.30 14.49 -6.35
C PRO A 144 16.06 13.06 -5.89
N TYR A 145 16.36 12.06 -6.74
CA TYR A 145 16.15 10.65 -6.37
C TYR A 145 17.07 10.19 -5.24
N ILE A 146 18.36 10.51 -5.34
CA ILE A 146 19.35 10.05 -4.37
C ILE A 146 19.14 10.74 -3.01
N LEU A 147 18.69 12.00 -3.01
CA LEU A 147 18.33 12.72 -1.78
C LEU A 147 17.03 12.18 -1.18
N TYR A 148 15.98 12.03 -1.99
CA TYR A 148 14.66 11.63 -1.52
C TYR A 148 14.65 10.22 -0.93
N TYR A 149 15.10 9.23 -1.70
CA TYR A 149 15.16 7.83 -1.26
C TYR A 149 16.34 7.55 -0.33
N GLY A 150 17.35 8.42 -0.32
CA GLY A 150 18.41 8.38 0.67
C GLY A 150 17.94 8.64 2.11
N ARG A 151 16.73 9.15 2.30
CA ARG A 151 16.13 9.50 3.60
C ARG A 151 14.94 8.62 3.96
N TYR A 152 14.65 7.61 3.14
CA TYR A 152 13.46 6.78 3.23
C TYR A 152 13.81 5.43 3.85
N ALA A 153 13.01 4.92 4.78
CA ALA A 153 13.22 3.62 5.43
C ALA A 153 12.87 2.46 4.47
N ARG A 154 13.60 2.40 3.35
CA ARG A 154 13.54 1.37 2.32
C ARG A 154 14.94 1.00 1.83
N ASN A 155 15.01 -0.09 1.08
CA ASN A 155 16.24 -0.74 0.62
C ASN A 155 17.09 0.09 -0.36
N GLU A 156 16.56 1.14 -1.01
CA GLU A 156 17.24 1.84 -2.11
C GLU A 156 18.57 2.48 -1.69
N ALA A 157 18.65 3.09 -0.51
CA ALA A 157 19.90 3.68 -0.01
C ALA A 157 21.00 2.63 0.22
N PHE A 158 20.61 1.45 0.73
CA PHE A 158 21.51 0.31 0.97
C PHE A 158 22.04 -0.22 -0.35
N ILE A 159 21.13 -0.48 -1.30
CA ILE A 159 21.46 -0.96 -2.64
C ILE A 159 22.37 0.04 -3.36
N GLY A 160 22.11 1.34 -3.23
CA GLY A 160 22.95 2.38 -3.80
C GLY A 160 24.41 2.26 -3.38
N PHE A 161 24.66 2.14 -2.08
CA PHE A 161 26.00 1.94 -1.55
C PHE A 161 26.63 0.63 -2.03
N PHE A 162 25.88 -0.48 -1.98
CA PHE A 162 26.39 -1.79 -2.44
C PHE A 162 26.65 -1.83 -3.93
N ALA A 163 25.90 -1.08 -4.75
CA ALA A 163 26.11 -0.96 -6.18
C ALA A 163 27.41 -0.24 -6.52
N VAL A 164 27.69 0.92 -5.92
CA VAL A 164 29.00 1.59 -6.13
C VAL A 164 30.15 0.77 -5.56
N LEU A 165 29.96 0.04 -4.44
CA LEU A 165 30.99 -0.86 -3.92
C LEU A 165 31.28 -2.03 -4.88
N LEU A 166 30.22 -2.69 -5.39
CA LEU A 166 30.31 -3.81 -6.32
C LEU A 166 31.03 -3.41 -7.60
N TRP A 167 30.58 -2.34 -8.24
CA TRP A 167 31.15 -1.89 -9.51
C TRP A 167 32.58 -1.35 -9.34
N TRP A 168 32.88 -0.68 -8.22
CA TRP A 168 34.25 -0.31 -7.89
C TRP A 168 35.16 -1.54 -7.78
N ALA A 169 34.73 -2.58 -7.08
CA ALA A 169 35.52 -3.80 -6.91
C ALA A 169 35.72 -4.53 -8.25
N ILE A 170 34.66 -4.66 -9.07
CA ILE A 170 34.72 -5.24 -10.42
C ILE A 170 35.72 -4.50 -11.31
N LEU A 171 35.60 -3.17 -11.43
CA LEU A 171 36.47 -2.38 -12.30
C LEU A 171 37.94 -2.41 -11.84
N ASN A 172 38.20 -2.34 -10.54
CA ASN A 172 39.56 -2.44 -10.02
C ASN A 172 40.14 -3.85 -10.22
N TYR A 173 39.33 -4.91 -10.13
CA TYR A 173 39.79 -6.26 -10.46
C TYR A 173 40.13 -6.39 -11.94
N LEU A 174 39.27 -5.88 -12.85
CA LEU A 174 39.54 -5.88 -14.29
C LEU A 174 40.83 -5.13 -14.68
N HIS A 175 41.22 -4.11 -13.91
CA HIS A 175 42.45 -3.36 -14.15
C HIS A 175 43.69 -3.96 -13.49
N THR A 176 43.57 -4.55 -12.30
CA THR A 176 44.73 -4.93 -11.47
C THR A 176 44.90 -6.42 -11.25
N SER A 177 43.85 -7.22 -11.49
CA SER A 177 43.80 -8.67 -11.25
C SER A 177 44.16 -9.09 -9.81
N GLN A 178 44.03 -8.19 -8.84
CA GLN A 178 44.37 -8.48 -7.43
C GLN A 178 43.23 -9.19 -6.71
N SER A 179 43.50 -10.37 -6.13
CA SER A 179 42.47 -11.21 -5.50
C SER A 179 41.68 -10.56 -4.36
N ARG A 180 42.22 -9.53 -3.70
CA ARG A 180 41.48 -8.77 -2.66
C ARG A 180 40.18 -8.17 -3.17
N TYR A 181 40.10 -7.81 -4.45
CA TYR A 181 38.88 -7.23 -5.01
C TYR A 181 37.79 -8.30 -5.22
N LEU A 182 38.14 -9.59 -5.36
CA LEU A 182 37.16 -10.67 -5.39
C LEU A 182 36.41 -10.78 -4.05
N ILE A 183 37.11 -10.56 -2.93
CA ILE A 183 36.49 -10.52 -1.60
C ILE A 183 35.50 -9.35 -1.51
N TRP A 184 35.88 -8.16 -2.00
CA TRP A 184 34.98 -7.01 -2.04
C TRP A 184 33.77 -7.22 -2.95
N VAL A 185 33.94 -7.89 -4.10
CA VAL A 185 32.83 -8.32 -4.96
C VAL A 185 31.89 -9.23 -4.18
N THR A 186 32.43 -10.24 -3.50
CA THR A 186 31.65 -11.16 -2.66
C THR A 186 30.87 -10.45 -1.56
N ILE A 187 31.52 -9.55 -0.80
CA ILE A 187 30.90 -8.77 0.28
C ILE A 187 29.78 -7.89 -0.28
N ALA A 188 30.04 -7.16 -1.35
CA ALA A 188 29.03 -6.29 -1.96
C ALA A 188 27.85 -7.09 -2.50
N SER A 189 28.11 -8.23 -3.15
CA SER A 189 27.08 -9.12 -3.68
C SER A 189 26.18 -9.69 -2.58
N VAL A 190 26.76 -10.26 -1.50
CA VAL A 190 25.93 -10.85 -0.44
C VAL A 190 25.10 -9.80 0.28
N LEU A 191 25.66 -8.62 0.58
CA LEU A 191 24.93 -7.53 1.22
C LEU A 191 23.76 -7.05 0.34
N HIS A 192 23.95 -7.03 -0.97
CA HIS A 192 22.89 -6.74 -1.92
C HIS A 192 21.78 -7.80 -1.87
N PHE A 193 22.13 -9.09 -1.92
CA PHE A 193 21.16 -10.20 -1.82
C PHE A 193 20.40 -10.21 -0.50
N THR A 194 21.04 -9.82 0.61
CA THR A 194 20.36 -9.68 1.91
C THR A 194 19.49 -8.41 2.02
N SER A 195 19.50 -7.53 1.01
CA SER A 195 18.70 -6.31 0.99
C SER A 195 17.44 -6.45 0.13
N LYS A 196 17.58 -6.83 -1.15
CA LYS A 196 16.45 -6.86 -2.09
C LYS A 196 16.74 -7.70 -3.33
N GLU A 197 15.68 -8.19 -3.95
CA GLU A 197 15.67 -8.96 -5.20
C GLU A 197 16.28 -8.20 -6.40
N THR A 198 16.43 -6.87 -6.33
CA THR A 198 17.18 -6.10 -7.34
C THR A 198 18.62 -6.58 -7.50
N ALA A 199 19.18 -7.29 -6.52
CA ALA A 199 20.47 -7.97 -6.60
C ALA A 199 20.58 -8.91 -7.80
N PHE A 200 19.48 -9.58 -8.19
CA PHE A 200 19.45 -10.43 -9.38
C PHE A 200 19.66 -9.62 -10.66
N ILE A 201 19.03 -8.45 -10.77
CA ILE A 201 19.19 -7.55 -11.94
C ILE A 201 20.62 -7.04 -12.02
N TYR A 202 21.21 -6.58 -10.90
CA TYR A 202 22.60 -6.13 -10.87
C TYR A 202 23.58 -7.25 -11.20
N THR A 203 23.34 -8.47 -10.70
CA THR A 203 24.19 -9.62 -11.01
C THR A 203 24.07 -9.99 -12.49
N ALA A 204 22.87 -9.98 -13.07
CA ALA A 204 22.67 -10.20 -14.49
C ALA A 204 23.39 -9.14 -15.34
N GLN A 205 23.28 -7.87 -15.00
CA GLN A 205 24.02 -6.78 -15.64
C GLN A 205 25.55 -6.99 -15.54
N ALA A 206 26.05 -7.38 -14.37
CA ALA A 206 27.47 -7.69 -14.18
C ALA A 206 27.90 -8.87 -15.06
N LEU A 207 27.16 -9.97 -15.05
CA LEU A 207 27.47 -11.16 -15.86
C LEU A 207 27.43 -10.87 -17.37
N ILE A 208 26.45 -10.10 -17.85
CA ILE A 208 26.36 -9.69 -19.26
C ILE A 208 27.54 -8.78 -19.63
N PHE A 209 27.87 -7.78 -18.80
CA PHE A 209 29.03 -6.92 -19.03
C PHE A 209 30.34 -7.72 -19.09
N LEU A 210 30.52 -8.65 -18.15
CA LEU A 210 31.69 -9.52 -18.08
C LEU A 210 31.76 -10.47 -19.27
N ALA A 211 30.63 -11.03 -19.71
CA ALA A 211 30.55 -11.88 -20.90
C ALA A 211 30.92 -11.11 -22.18
N ILE A 212 30.36 -9.90 -22.38
CA ILE A 212 30.73 -9.03 -23.51
C ILE A 212 32.22 -8.69 -23.46
N THR A 213 32.73 -8.32 -22.29
CA THR A 213 34.14 -8.00 -22.10
C THR A 213 35.05 -9.19 -22.40
N LEU A 214 34.68 -10.39 -21.93
CA LEU A 214 35.39 -11.64 -22.20
C LEU A 214 35.41 -11.94 -23.70
N VAL A 215 34.26 -11.86 -24.38
CA VAL A 215 34.16 -12.08 -25.84
C VAL A 215 35.04 -11.09 -26.61
N ILE A 216 35.08 -9.82 -26.22
CA ILE A 216 35.94 -8.79 -26.83
C ILE A 216 37.43 -9.05 -26.55
N GLN A 217 37.79 -9.56 -25.38
CA GLN A 217 39.18 -9.87 -25.03
C GLN A 217 39.68 -11.12 -25.77
N VAL A 218 38.87 -12.18 -25.77
CA VAL A 218 39.14 -13.44 -26.46
C VAL A 218 39.19 -13.26 -27.98
N SER A 219 38.44 -12.30 -28.55
CA SER A 219 38.48 -12.02 -30.00
C SER A 219 39.80 -11.40 -30.47
N LYS A 220 40.47 -10.63 -29.60
CA LYS A 220 41.70 -9.90 -29.92
C LYS A 220 42.96 -10.73 -29.71
N LYS A 221 42.88 -11.79 -28.93
CA LYS A 221 44.01 -12.66 -28.58
C LYS A 221 44.15 -13.82 -29.58
N PRO A 222 45.37 -14.35 -29.78
CA PRO A 222 45.58 -15.47 -30.70
C PRO A 222 44.97 -16.77 -30.14
N TRP A 223 44.30 -17.55 -31.00
CA TRP A 223 43.72 -18.85 -30.66
C TRP A 223 44.69 -19.97 -31.05
N ARG A 224 44.72 -21.05 -30.26
CA ARG A 224 45.51 -22.26 -30.58
C ARG A 224 45.08 -22.89 -31.91
N ILE A 225 43.77 -22.84 -32.19
CA ILE A 225 43.19 -23.29 -33.46
C ILE A 225 42.43 -22.12 -34.08
N SER A 226 42.95 -21.54 -35.16
CA SER A 226 42.40 -20.33 -35.78
C SER A 226 40.98 -20.52 -36.34
N SER A 227 40.65 -21.69 -36.89
CA SER A 227 39.32 -22.01 -37.43
C SER A 227 38.22 -22.01 -36.36
N TYR A 228 38.57 -22.38 -35.12
CA TYR A 228 37.62 -22.42 -33.99
C TYR A 228 37.19 -21.02 -33.56
N ARG A 229 38.01 -20.00 -33.82
CA ARG A 229 37.66 -18.60 -33.57
C ARG A 229 36.46 -18.19 -34.42
N THR A 230 36.51 -18.42 -35.74
CA THR A 230 35.42 -18.07 -36.64
C THR A 230 34.16 -18.90 -36.33
N LEU A 231 34.33 -20.21 -36.07
CA LEU A 231 33.23 -21.08 -35.67
C LEU A 231 32.55 -20.60 -34.38
N PHE A 232 33.33 -20.22 -33.36
CA PHE A 232 32.80 -19.68 -32.10
C PHE A 232 31.91 -18.46 -32.33
N PHE A 233 32.36 -17.49 -33.14
CA PHE A 233 31.56 -16.30 -33.41
C PHE A 233 30.30 -16.60 -34.22
N SER A 234 30.38 -17.49 -35.22
CA SER A 234 29.21 -17.88 -36.00
C SER A 234 28.15 -18.57 -35.13
N VAL A 235 28.57 -19.51 -34.27
CA VAL A 235 27.67 -20.22 -33.35
C VAL A 235 27.12 -19.27 -32.28
N LEU A 236 27.95 -18.36 -31.75
CA LEU A 236 27.52 -17.38 -30.75
C LEU A 236 26.46 -16.42 -31.33
N ILE A 237 26.72 -15.87 -32.52
CA ILE A 237 25.77 -14.97 -33.20
C ILE A 237 24.47 -15.70 -33.50
N ALA A 238 24.53 -16.93 -34.04
CA ALA A 238 23.34 -17.74 -34.29
C ALA A 238 22.55 -18.00 -33.00
N SER A 239 23.22 -18.36 -31.91
CA SER A 239 22.58 -18.63 -30.61
C SER A 239 21.90 -17.38 -30.05
N LEU A 240 22.55 -16.21 -30.12
CA LEU A 240 21.99 -14.94 -29.68
C LEU A 240 20.80 -14.50 -30.55
N LEU A 241 20.83 -14.76 -31.86
CA LEU A 241 19.71 -14.49 -32.77
C LEU A 241 18.49 -15.38 -32.45
N PHE A 242 18.70 -16.68 -32.21
CA PHE A 242 17.61 -17.57 -31.79
C PHE A 242 17.01 -17.16 -30.44
N LEU A 243 17.85 -16.76 -29.49
CA LEU A 243 17.38 -16.27 -28.20
C LEU A 243 16.60 -14.94 -28.34
N ALA A 244 17.10 -14.00 -29.14
CA ALA A 244 16.42 -12.73 -29.41
C ALA A 244 15.07 -12.95 -30.13
N LEU A 245 15.01 -13.90 -31.07
CA LEU A 245 13.77 -14.28 -31.75
C LEU A 245 12.77 -14.90 -30.78
N ALA A 246 13.21 -15.81 -29.91
CA ALA A 246 12.37 -16.41 -28.87
C ALA A 246 11.76 -15.34 -27.96
N ILE A 247 12.60 -14.42 -27.44
CA ILE A 247 12.15 -13.30 -26.61
C ILE A 247 11.17 -12.40 -27.37
N GLY A 248 11.46 -12.10 -28.64
CA GLY A 248 10.60 -11.27 -29.48
C GLY A 248 9.21 -11.87 -29.67
N ILE A 249 9.12 -13.19 -29.94
CA ILE A 249 7.84 -13.91 -30.07
C ILE A 249 7.08 -13.88 -28.75
N THR A 250 7.73 -14.17 -27.62
CA THR A 250 7.09 -14.16 -26.29
C THR A 250 6.54 -12.77 -25.93
N LEU A 251 7.25 -11.69 -26.28
CA LEU A 251 6.78 -10.31 -26.04
C LEU A 251 5.55 -9.95 -26.90
N ILE A 252 5.50 -10.43 -28.14
CA ILE A 252 4.36 -10.22 -29.04
C ILE A 252 3.12 -11.00 -28.54
N GLU A 253 3.31 -12.26 -28.14
CA GLU A 253 2.25 -13.10 -27.55
C GLU A 253 1.68 -12.42 -26.28
N ARG A 254 2.56 -11.85 -25.42
CA ARG A 254 2.16 -11.18 -24.18
C ARG A 254 1.37 -9.88 -24.39
N ASN A 255 1.77 -9.04 -25.36
CA ASN A 255 1.07 -7.78 -25.66
C ASN A 255 -0.33 -7.99 -26.27
N SER A 256 -0.55 -9.11 -26.94
CA SER A 256 -1.83 -9.42 -27.59
C SER A 256 -2.96 -9.77 -26.60
N GLN A 257 -2.62 -10.13 -25.35
CA GLN A 257 -3.60 -10.47 -24.30
C GLN A 257 -4.00 -9.27 -23.42
N SER A 258 -3.22 -8.18 -23.42
CA SER A 258 -3.39 -7.03 -22.51
C SER A 258 -4.45 -5.99 -22.93
N THR A 259 -5.10 -6.13 -24.09
CA THR A 259 -6.05 -5.13 -24.63
C THR A 259 -7.47 -5.19 -24.04
N ALA A 260 -7.75 -6.08 -23.07
CA ALA A 260 -9.12 -6.36 -22.61
C ALA A 260 -9.48 -5.90 -21.18
N SER A 261 -8.64 -5.15 -20.44
CA SER A 261 -8.95 -4.77 -19.04
C SER A 261 -9.00 -3.26 -18.82
N GLN A 262 -10.10 -2.80 -18.19
CA GLN A 262 -10.33 -1.40 -17.81
C GLN A 262 -9.48 -0.97 -16.60
N PRO A 263 -9.07 0.31 -16.52
CA PRO A 263 -8.04 0.78 -15.57
C PRO A 263 -8.46 0.97 -14.11
N ASN A 264 -9.71 0.70 -13.70
CA ASN A 264 -10.25 1.22 -12.42
C ASN A 264 -10.63 0.19 -11.34
N VAL A 265 -10.14 -1.05 -11.38
CA VAL A 265 -10.33 -2.00 -10.26
C VAL A 265 -9.04 -2.79 -10.02
N PRO A 266 -8.56 -2.95 -8.77
CA PRO A 266 -7.50 -3.90 -8.46
C PRO A 266 -8.05 -5.31 -8.72
N LEU A 267 -7.73 -5.85 -9.90
CA LEU A 267 -8.07 -7.23 -10.24
C LEU A 267 -7.18 -8.16 -9.39
N GLU A 268 -7.78 -8.81 -8.40
CA GLU A 268 -7.33 -10.12 -7.90
C GLU A 268 -7.53 -11.16 -9.01
N GLN A 269 -6.76 -11.06 -10.09
CA GLN A 269 -6.65 -12.13 -11.07
C GLN A 269 -5.32 -12.81 -10.85
N THR A 270 -5.37 -14.02 -10.28
CA THR A 270 -4.28 -14.98 -10.32
C THR A 270 -3.88 -15.17 -11.78
N ALA A 271 -2.76 -14.58 -12.19
CA ALA A 271 -2.23 -14.72 -13.53
C ALA A 271 -1.89 -16.20 -13.78
N GLN A 272 -2.76 -16.92 -14.51
CA GLN A 272 -2.42 -18.24 -15.05
C GLN A 272 -1.30 -18.05 -16.07
N PHE A 273 -0.12 -18.58 -15.74
CA PHE A 273 1.03 -18.57 -16.63
C PHE A 273 0.72 -19.47 -17.84
N SER A 274 0.60 -18.88 -19.03
CA SER A 274 0.53 -19.62 -20.28
C SER A 274 1.88 -20.28 -20.56
N ILE A 275 1.88 -21.60 -20.78
CA ILE A 275 3.08 -22.35 -21.16
C ILE A 275 3.63 -21.72 -22.45
N PRO A 276 4.94 -21.43 -22.54
CA PRO A 276 5.53 -20.89 -23.77
C PRO A 276 5.19 -21.78 -24.97
N SER A 277 4.86 -21.18 -26.10
CA SER A 277 4.51 -21.94 -27.31
C SER A 277 5.64 -22.91 -27.68
N THR A 278 5.30 -24.08 -28.24
CA THR A 278 6.28 -25.11 -28.61
C THR A 278 7.40 -24.55 -29.50
N GLY A 279 7.10 -23.55 -30.33
CA GLY A 279 8.09 -22.83 -31.14
C GLY A 279 9.12 -22.06 -30.30
N VAL A 280 8.68 -21.34 -29.26
CA VAL A 280 9.58 -20.63 -28.32
C VAL A 280 10.48 -21.63 -27.59
N LEU A 281 9.94 -22.77 -27.16
CA LEU A 281 10.69 -23.82 -26.46
C LEU A 281 11.82 -24.40 -27.32
N VAL A 282 11.55 -24.66 -28.60
CA VAL A 282 12.56 -25.15 -29.56
C VAL A 282 13.66 -24.11 -29.76
N LEU A 283 13.29 -22.84 -29.96
CA LEU A 283 14.26 -21.74 -30.17
C LEU A 283 15.18 -21.55 -28.95
N VAL A 284 14.62 -21.57 -27.74
CA VAL A 284 15.41 -21.49 -26.49
C VAL A 284 16.33 -22.69 -26.35
N SER A 285 15.86 -23.90 -26.66
CA SER A 285 16.66 -25.12 -26.59
C SER A 285 17.85 -25.09 -27.56
N ILE A 286 17.62 -24.65 -28.81
CA ILE A 286 18.69 -24.46 -29.81
C ILE A 286 19.71 -23.42 -29.31
N ALA A 287 19.25 -22.31 -28.75
CA ALA A 287 20.13 -21.29 -28.20
C ALA A 287 20.99 -21.83 -27.04
N ILE A 288 20.41 -22.61 -26.11
CA ILE A 288 21.14 -23.22 -24.99
C ILE A 288 22.21 -24.21 -25.51
N ILE A 289 21.84 -25.09 -26.45
CA ILE A 289 22.78 -26.05 -27.05
C ILE A 289 23.92 -25.31 -27.76
N GLY A 290 23.61 -24.23 -28.47
CA GLY A 290 24.60 -23.38 -29.13
C GLY A 290 25.55 -22.69 -28.13
N ILE A 291 25.04 -22.20 -26.99
CA ILE A 291 25.86 -21.63 -25.91
C ILE A 291 26.79 -22.70 -25.30
N LEU A 292 26.29 -23.92 -25.06
CA LEU A 292 27.11 -25.04 -24.58
C LEU A 292 28.21 -25.42 -25.59
N ALA A 293 27.88 -25.44 -26.88
CA ALA A 293 28.85 -25.66 -27.95
C ALA A 293 29.91 -24.55 -27.98
N CYS A 294 29.52 -23.28 -27.79
CA CYS A 294 30.46 -22.16 -27.65
C CYS A 294 31.45 -22.37 -26.50
N ILE A 295 31.00 -22.81 -25.33
CA ILE A 295 31.89 -23.11 -24.18
C ILE A 295 32.90 -24.19 -24.58
N PHE A 296 32.46 -25.28 -25.21
CA PHE A 296 33.34 -26.34 -25.68
C PHE A 296 34.38 -25.85 -26.71
N ILE A 297 33.94 -25.06 -27.69
CA ILE A 297 34.80 -24.50 -28.75
C ILE A 297 35.85 -23.55 -28.17
N VAL A 298 35.50 -22.71 -27.19
CA VAL A 298 36.46 -21.81 -26.53
C VAL A 298 37.48 -22.61 -25.72
N ILE A 299 37.04 -23.61 -24.95
CA ILE A 299 37.97 -24.43 -24.15
C ILE A 299 38.97 -25.17 -25.06
N ARG A 300 38.53 -25.69 -26.21
CA ARG A 300 39.41 -26.39 -27.17
C ARG A 300 40.28 -25.43 -27.99
N GLY A 301 39.72 -24.32 -28.45
CA GLY A 301 40.35 -23.39 -29.38
C GLY A 301 41.21 -22.32 -28.72
N TYR A 302 40.76 -21.73 -27.61
CA TYR A 302 41.47 -20.70 -26.85
C TYR A 302 42.28 -21.26 -25.67
N SER A 303 41.95 -22.46 -25.20
CA SER A 303 42.53 -23.22 -24.06
C SER A 303 42.00 -22.83 -22.67
N TRP A 304 41.88 -23.83 -21.80
CA TRP A 304 41.45 -23.66 -20.40
C TRP A 304 42.41 -22.78 -19.60
N SER A 305 43.72 -22.97 -19.75
CA SER A 305 44.73 -22.17 -19.04
C SER A 305 44.71 -20.70 -19.45
N ALA A 306 44.42 -20.39 -20.73
CA ALA A 306 44.26 -19.01 -21.17
C ALA A 306 43.00 -18.37 -20.58
N LEU A 307 41.89 -19.10 -20.49
CA LEU A 307 40.66 -18.63 -19.84
C LEU A 307 40.87 -18.32 -18.36
N LEU A 308 41.59 -19.18 -17.63
CA LEU A 308 41.91 -18.97 -16.21
C LEU A 308 42.75 -17.71 -15.96
N ASN A 309 43.37 -17.14 -16.98
CA ASN A 309 44.15 -15.91 -16.90
C ASN A 309 43.38 -14.65 -17.30
N GLU A 310 42.10 -14.78 -17.73
CA GLU A 310 41.26 -13.62 -18.04
C GLU A 310 40.52 -13.13 -16.79
N PRO A 311 40.72 -11.86 -16.35
CA PRO A 311 40.05 -11.33 -15.17
C PRO A 311 38.52 -11.27 -15.30
N SER A 312 38.01 -11.12 -16.52
CA SER A 312 36.57 -11.11 -16.81
C SER A 312 35.95 -12.50 -16.60
N PHE A 313 36.70 -13.57 -16.88
CA PHE A 313 36.28 -14.95 -16.63
C PHE A 313 36.25 -15.27 -15.14
N ASP A 314 37.28 -14.88 -14.38
CA ASP A 314 37.34 -15.05 -12.93
C ASP A 314 36.11 -14.46 -12.22
N LEU A 315 35.72 -13.22 -12.56
CA LEU A 315 34.55 -12.56 -11.99
C LEU A 315 33.24 -13.24 -12.40
N ALA A 316 33.14 -13.67 -13.66
CA ALA A 316 31.93 -14.33 -14.18
C ALA A 316 31.69 -15.68 -13.48
N ILE A 317 32.75 -16.47 -13.26
CA ILE A 317 32.65 -17.74 -12.53
C ILE A 317 32.31 -17.51 -11.06
N LEU A 318 32.94 -16.53 -10.40
CA LEU A 318 32.68 -16.22 -9.00
C LEU A 318 31.21 -15.83 -8.77
N LEU A 319 30.73 -14.80 -9.48
CA LEU A 319 29.35 -14.33 -9.35
C LEU A 319 28.34 -15.40 -9.81
N GLY A 320 28.62 -16.05 -10.94
CA GLY A 320 27.74 -17.07 -11.52
C GLY A 320 27.55 -18.26 -10.59
N SER A 321 28.64 -18.80 -10.02
CA SER A 321 28.56 -19.95 -9.12
C SER A 321 27.90 -19.62 -7.77
N GLN A 322 28.09 -18.40 -7.24
CA GLN A 322 27.44 -17.99 -5.98
C GLN A 322 25.91 -17.87 -6.13
N VAL A 323 25.44 -17.35 -7.26
CA VAL A 323 24.00 -17.08 -7.51
C VAL A 323 23.26 -18.29 -8.09
N LEU A 324 23.96 -19.24 -8.73
CA LEU A 324 23.34 -20.37 -9.42
C LEU A 324 22.31 -21.14 -8.57
N PRO A 325 22.54 -21.45 -7.27
CA PRO A 325 21.54 -22.12 -6.44
C PRO A 325 20.23 -21.34 -6.27
N MET A 326 20.32 -20.00 -6.27
CA MET A 326 19.18 -19.09 -6.10
C MET A 326 18.33 -18.97 -7.37
N LEU A 327 18.77 -19.54 -8.50
CA LEU A 327 18.02 -19.56 -9.75
C LEU A 327 17.04 -20.73 -9.84
N ALA A 328 16.95 -21.59 -8.82
CA ALA A 328 16.03 -22.73 -8.77
C ALA A 328 14.54 -22.39 -9.05
N PRO A 329 14.02 -21.20 -8.71
CA PRO A 329 12.65 -20.83 -9.09
C PRO A 329 12.37 -20.82 -10.60
N PHE A 330 13.36 -20.54 -11.46
CA PHE A 330 13.17 -20.54 -12.91
C PHE A 330 12.76 -21.92 -13.47
N PRO A 331 13.55 -23.01 -13.29
CA PRO A 331 13.15 -24.33 -13.77
C PRO A 331 11.88 -24.86 -13.10
N VAL A 332 11.65 -24.54 -11.82
CA VAL A 332 10.41 -24.93 -11.12
C VAL A 332 9.18 -24.30 -11.79
N LYS A 333 9.23 -22.98 -12.03
CA LYS A 333 8.15 -22.24 -12.68
C LYS A 333 7.97 -22.67 -14.14
N PHE A 334 9.06 -22.96 -14.83
CA PHE A 334 9.04 -23.50 -16.20
C PHE A 334 8.37 -24.88 -16.28
N LEU A 335 8.47 -25.70 -15.22
CA LEU A 335 7.76 -26.98 -15.09
C LEU A 335 6.31 -26.84 -14.58
N GLY A 336 5.78 -25.62 -14.50
CA GLY A 336 4.39 -25.34 -14.17
C GLY A 336 4.04 -25.43 -12.68
N ARG A 337 5.04 -25.46 -11.78
CA ARG A 337 4.80 -25.44 -10.32
C ARG A 337 5.10 -24.07 -9.72
N ASN A 338 4.38 -23.72 -8.66
CA ASN A 338 4.65 -22.49 -7.93
C ASN A 338 5.84 -22.70 -6.96
N PRO A 339 6.97 -21.97 -7.12
CA PRO A 339 8.13 -22.08 -6.24
C PRO A 339 7.91 -21.55 -4.81
N ILE A 340 6.87 -20.73 -4.59
CA ILE A 340 6.54 -20.15 -3.27
C ILE A 340 5.36 -20.84 -2.58
N ASP A 341 4.79 -21.89 -3.16
CA ASP A 341 3.78 -22.71 -2.50
C ASP A 341 4.44 -23.65 -1.47
N TYR A 342 4.33 -23.26 -0.20
CA TYR A 342 4.82 -24.00 0.95
C TYR A 342 3.74 -24.82 1.66
N SER A 343 2.52 -24.92 1.10
CA SER A 343 1.41 -25.67 1.72
C SER A 343 1.62 -27.19 1.68
N SER A 344 2.34 -27.68 0.66
CA SER A 344 2.59 -29.10 0.45
C SER A 344 4.06 -29.45 0.62
N THR A 345 4.35 -30.39 1.53
CA THR A 345 5.68 -30.98 1.73
C THR A 345 6.26 -31.55 0.43
N GLN A 346 5.41 -32.11 -0.45
CA GLN A 346 5.86 -32.63 -1.75
C GLN A 346 6.39 -31.53 -2.65
N ASN A 347 5.76 -30.34 -2.64
CA ASN A 347 6.23 -29.21 -3.44
C ASN A 347 7.54 -28.65 -2.88
N ILE A 348 7.65 -28.52 -1.55
CA ILE A 348 8.89 -28.09 -0.88
C ILE A 348 10.06 -29.02 -1.26
N VAL A 349 9.87 -30.34 -1.19
CA VAL A 349 10.91 -31.33 -1.55
C VAL A 349 11.26 -31.25 -3.04
N PHE A 350 10.27 -31.08 -3.91
CA PHE A 350 10.49 -30.91 -5.35
C PHE A 350 11.35 -29.67 -5.63
N VAL A 351 11.03 -28.53 -5.03
CA VAL A 351 11.82 -27.30 -5.19
C VAL A 351 13.22 -27.43 -4.59
N ALA A 352 13.33 -28.04 -3.40
CA ALA A 352 14.62 -28.30 -2.76
C ALA A 352 15.54 -29.18 -3.63
N SER A 353 14.99 -30.14 -4.37
CA SER A 353 15.79 -30.98 -5.29
C SER A 353 16.49 -30.16 -6.38
N PHE A 354 15.86 -29.11 -6.91
CA PHE A 354 16.47 -28.19 -7.87
C PHE A 354 17.54 -27.30 -7.22
N VAL A 355 17.31 -26.83 -5.99
CA VAL A 355 18.33 -26.09 -5.22
C VAL A 355 19.57 -26.95 -5.02
N VAL A 356 19.41 -28.21 -4.60
CA VAL A 356 20.52 -29.15 -4.42
C VAL A 356 21.25 -29.41 -5.74
N LEU A 357 20.53 -29.69 -6.82
CA LEU A 357 21.11 -29.92 -8.15
C LEU A 357 21.97 -28.73 -8.61
N LEU A 358 21.41 -27.52 -8.55
CA LEU A 358 22.12 -26.30 -8.95
C LEU A 358 23.30 -25.99 -8.03
N SER A 359 23.20 -26.33 -6.73
CA SER A 359 24.32 -26.22 -5.78
C SER A 359 25.46 -27.17 -6.12
N LEU A 360 25.17 -28.42 -6.48
CA LEU A 360 26.20 -29.39 -6.89
C LEU A 360 26.92 -28.93 -8.16
N ILE A 361 26.18 -28.38 -9.13
CA ILE A 361 26.76 -27.79 -10.34
C ILE A 361 27.65 -26.59 -9.99
N ALA A 362 27.20 -25.69 -9.11
CA ALA A 362 27.98 -24.54 -8.65
C ALA A 362 29.30 -24.97 -7.99
N VAL A 363 29.25 -25.99 -7.14
CA VAL A 363 30.43 -26.59 -6.49
C VAL A 363 31.38 -27.17 -7.55
N GLY A 364 30.88 -27.92 -8.52
CA GLY A 364 31.70 -28.49 -9.60
C GLY A 364 32.42 -27.41 -10.41
N ILE A 365 31.71 -26.34 -10.80
CA ILE A 365 32.29 -25.20 -11.52
C ILE A 365 33.36 -24.49 -10.67
N GLY A 366 33.06 -24.25 -9.39
CA GLY A 366 33.96 -23.54 -8.47
C GLY A 366 35.26 -24.29 -8.20
N LEU A 367 35.17 -25.60 -7.99
CA LEU A 367 36.33 -26.48 -7.78
C LEU A 367 37.20 -26.62 -9.03
N ALA A 368 36.60 -26.57 -10.23
CA ALA A 368 37.32 -26.64 -11.50
C ALA A 368 38.10 -25.34 -11.84
N TRP A 369 37.65 -24.19 -11.32
CA TRP A 369 38.25 -22.87 -11.61
C TRP A 369 39.46 -22.56 -10.74
N ARG A 370 39.24 -22.22 -9.45
CA ARG A 370 40.27 -21.86 -8.47
C ARG A 370 39.80 -22.23 -7.06
N PRO A 371 40.00 -23.48 -6.61
CA PRO A 371 39.28 -24.04 -5.47
C PRO A 371 39.50 -23.28 -4.16
N LYS A 372 40.73 -22.84 -3.87
CA LYS A 372 41.03 -22.07 -2.64
C LYS A 372 40.32 -20.71 -2.62
N ILE A 373 40.39 -19.96 -3.72
CA ILE A 373 39.77 -18.63 -3.82
C ILE A 373 38.25 -18.76 -3.78
N TRP A 374 37.71 -19.72 -4.53
CA TRP A 374 36.28 -19.99 -4.57
C TRP A 374 35.75 -20.40 -3.20
N LEU A 375 36.41 -21.33 -2.50
CA LEU A 375 35.96 -21.79 -1.18
C LEU A 375 35.91 -20.65 -0.15
N ILE A 376 36.93 -19.78 -0.12
CA ILE A 376 36.95 -18.61 0.77
C ILE A 376 35.78 -17.67 0.48
N ASN A 377 35.58 -17.32 -0.79
CA ASN A 377 34.54 -16.37 -1.18
C ASN A 377 33.13 -16.95 -1.03
N THR A 378 32.91 -18.20 -1.43
CA THR A 378 31.61 -18.87 -1.30
C THR A 378 31.26 -19.10 0.17
N THR A 379 32.24 -19.47 1.02
CA THR A 379 32.01 -19.58 2.47
C THR A 379 31.63 -18.22 3.05
N LEU A 380 32.35 -17.15 2.70
CA LEU A 380 32.04 -15.79 3.16
C LEU A 380 30.63 -15.36 2.72
N PHE A 381 30.27 -15.61 1.46
CA PHE A 381 28.95 -15.30 0.91
C PHE A 381 27.85 -16.01 1.70
N TYR A 382 27.92 -17.35 1.79
CA TYR A 382 26.85 -18.11 2.44
C TYR A 382 26.85 -17.95 3.97
N ALA A 383 27.98 -17.65 4.61
CA ALA A 383 28.00 -17.34 6.04
C ALA A 383 27.20 -16.07 6.37
N ILE A 384 27.42 -14.99 5.61
CA ILE A 384 26.66 -13.73 5.79
C ILE A 384 25.19 -13.92 5.41
N PHE A 385 24.93 -14.62 4.29
CA PHE A 385 23.57 -14.93 3.85
C PHE A 385 22.79 -15.71 4.91
N VAL A 386 23.34 -16.82 5.40
CA VAL A 386 22.72 -17.66 6.43
C VAL A 386 22.51 -16.87 7.71
N LEU A 387 23.48 -16.05 8.14
CA LEU A 387 23.35 -15.23 9.35
C LEU A 387 22.10 -14.34 9.31
N PHE A 388 21.90 -13.58 8.23
CA PHE A 388 20.77 -12.66 8.14
C PHE A 388 19.45 -13.38 7.84
N TYR A 389 19.43 -14.30 6.88
CA TYR A 389 18.19 -15.02 6.54
C TYR A 389 17.72 -15.95 7.65
N SER A 390 18.62 -16.46 8.50
CA SER A 390 18.22 -17.22 9.68
C SER A 390 17.83 -16.34 10.87
N THR A 391 17.81 -15.01 10.72
CA THR A 391 17.59 -14.04 11.82
C THR A 391 18.55 -14.32 12.98
N ILE A 392 19.84 -14.50 12.69
CA ILE A 392 20.87 -14.88 13.67
C ILE A 392 20.53 -16.24 14.32
N PHE A 393 20.27 -17.24 13.48
CA PHE A 393 20.01 -18.65 13.85
C PHE A 393 18.72 -18.91 14.65
N THR A 394 17.82 -17.94 14.77
CA THR A 394 16.51 -18.14 15.43
C THR A 394 15.43 -18.67 14.48
N ASN A 395 15.63 -18.60 13.16
CA ASN A 395 14.66 -19.02 12.15
C ASN A 395 15.31 -19.75 10.96
N GLY A 396 15.47 -21.08 11.04
CA GLY A 396 16.10 -21.85 9.96
C GLY A 396 15.36 -21.83 8.61
N PHE A 397 14.03 -21.68 8.64
CA PHE A 397 13.21 -21.65 7.41
C PHE A 397 13.47 -20.42 6.55
N GLY A 398 13.96 -19.33 7.16
CA GLY A 398 14.38 -18.12 6.46
C GLY A 398 15.47 -18.37 5.41
N ILE A 399 16.34 -19.37 5.60
CA ILE A 399 17.37 -19.75 4.62
C ILE A 399 16.73 -20.25 3.31
N PHE A 400 15.72 -21.10 3.43
CA PHE A 400 15.01 -21.66 2.28
C PHE A 400 14.21 -20.58 1.53
N THR A 401 13.48 -19.74 2.27
CA THR A 401 12.73 -18.62 1.67
C THR A 401 13.64 -17.56 1.07
N GLY A 402 14.87 -17.39 1.55
CA GLY A 402 15.86 -16.54 0.89
C GLY A 402 16.39 -17.13 -0.42
N LEU A 403 16.70 -18.42 -0.44
CA LEU A 403 17.22 -19.10 -1.65
C LEU A 403 16.18 -19.20 -2.76
N VAL A 404 14.91 -19.41 -2.41
CA VAL A 404 13.83 -19.72 -3.36
C VAL A 404 12.75 -18.64 -3.34
N GLY A 405 12.28 -18.28 -2.15
CA GLY A 405 11.13 -17.42 -1.94
C GLY A 405 11.29 -16.02 -2.54
N SER A 406 12.44 -15.36 -2.31
CA SER A 406 12.74 -14.03 -2.85
C SER A 406 12.56 -13.95 -4.37
N LEU A 407 13.26 -14.81 -5.12
CA LEU A 407 13.15 -14.81 -6.59
C LEU A 407 11.81 -15.37 -7.07
N GLY A 408 11.25 -16.38 -6.39
CA GLY A 408 9.94 -16.94 -6.72
C GLY A 408 8.83 -15.90 -6.62
N TYR A 409 8.82 -15.11 -5.55
CA TYR A 409 7.88 -14.02 -5.34
C TYR A 409 8.05 -12.90 -6.38
N TRP A 410 9.29 -12.50 -6.67
CA TRP A 410 9.57 -11.52 -7.73
C TRP A 410 9.06 -11.99 -9.11
N LEU A 411 9.17 -13.29 -9.42
CA LEU A 411 8.63 -13.87 -10.65
C LEU A 411 7.10 -13.86 -10.69
N ASP A 412 6.42 -14.00 -9.55
CA ASP A 412 4.96 -13.94 -9.46
C ASP A 412 4.42 -12.51 -9.58
N GLN A 413 5.15 -11.54 -9.03
CA GLN A 413 4.80 -10.12 -9.15
C GLN A 413 4.83 -9.59 -10.59
N GLN A 414 5.60 -10.20 -11.50
CA GLN A 414 5.60 -9.81 -12.93
C GLN A 414 4.23 -9.97 -13.61
N GLY A 415 3.32 -10.78 -13.04
CA GLY A 415 1.94 -10.94 -13.51
C GLY A 415 0.93 -9.98 -12.85
N VAL A 416 1.28 -9.43 -11.68
CA VAL A 416 0.44 -8.50 -10.92
C VAL A 416 0.91 -7.09 -11.27
N ASN A 417 0.26 -6.45 -12.23
CA ASN A 417 0.55 -5.06 -12.66
C ASN A 417 0.26 -4.06 -11.53
N ARG A 418 1.08 -4.02 -10.46
CA ARG A 418 0.97 -3.01 -9.40
C ARG A 418 1.20 -1.63 -10.03
N GLY A 419 0.12 -0.88 -10.20
CA GLY A 419 0.14 0.47 -10.75
C GLY A 419 0.15 0.60 -12.27
N SER A 420 0.01 -0.49 -13.03
CA SER A 420 -0.23 -0.48 -14.50
C SER A 420 0.62 0.49 -15.34
N GLN A 421 1.84 0.81 -14.88
CA GLN A 421 2.63 1.91 -15.43
C GLN A 421 3.03 1.66 -16.90
N PRO A 422 2.94 2.68 -17.77
CA PRO A 422 3.28 2.54 -19.18
C PRO A 422 4.78 2.26 -19.39
N TRP A 423 5.15 1.67 -20.53
CA TRP A 423 6.55 1.34 -20.83
C TRP A 423 7.47 2.57 -20.92
N TYR A 424 6.92 3.75 -21.17
CA TYR A 424 7.64 5.02 -21.24
C TYR A 424 7.71 5.76 -19.89
N TYR A 425 7.21 5.17 -18.81
CA TYR A 425 7.12 5.82 -17.49
C TYR A 425 8.45 6.40 -17.01
N TYR A 426 9.54 5.62 -17.07
CA TYR A 426 10.85 6.12 -16.65
C TYR A 426 11.44 7.14 -17.63
N SER A 427 11.42 6.83 -18.92
CA SER A 427 12.12 7.61 -19.95
C SER A 427 11.46 8.95 -20.26
N LEU A 428 10.13 9.04 -20.20
CA LEU A 428 9.37 10.24 -20.56
C LEU A 428 8.77 10.99 -19.37
N ILE A 429 8.56 10.34 -18.22
CA ILE A 429 7.96 10.99 -17.04
C ILE A 429 9.02 11.19 -15.95
N GLN A 430 9.54 10.10 -15.37
CA GLN A 430 10.38 10.19 -14.18
C GLN A 430 11.72 10.89 -14.41
N ILE A 431 12.48 10.49 -15.44
CA ILE A 431 13.81 11.06 -15.70
C ILE A 431 13.71 12.53 -16.13
N PRO A 432 12.82 12.94 -17.06
CA PRO A 432 12.74 14.34 -17.47
C PRO A 432 12.28 15.30 -16.37
N ILE A 433 11.46 14.83 -15.42
CA ILE A 433 10.94 15.67 -14.32
C ILE A 433 12.00 15.91 -13.23
N TYR A 434 12.85 14.91 -12.93
CA TYR A 434 13.75 14.98 -11.78
C TYR A 434 15.25 14.90 -12.16
N GLU A 435 15.62 14.12 -13.17
CA GLU A 435 17.03 13.83 -13.51
C GLU A 435 17.43 14.34 -14.90
N TYR A 436 16.87 15.48 -15.31
CA TYR A 436 17.22 16.14 -16.58
C TYR A 436 18.70 16.53 -16.65
N LEU A 437 19.34 16.87 -15.53
CA LEU A 437 20.76 17.25 -15.49
C LEU A 437 21.68 16.06 -15.84
N PRO A 438 21.56 14.89 -15.17
CA PRO A 438 22.28 13.69 -15.61
C PRO A 438 21.85 13.21 -17.00
N LEU A 439 20.58 13.36 -17.39
CA LEU A 439 20.12 12.99 -18.74
C LEU A 439 20.86 13.78 -19.83
N ILE A 440 20.90 15.11 -19.72
CA ILE A 440 21.68 15.98 -20.61
C ILE A 440 23.17 15.62 -20.53
N GLY A 441 23.65 15.29 -19.33
CA GLY A 441 25.00 14.80 -19.10
C GLY A 441 25.37 13.52 -19.84
N VAL A 442 24.46 12.55 -19.96
CA VAL A 442 24.66 11.32 -20.75
C VAL A 442 24.81 11.65 -22.23
N PHE A 443 23.91 12.46 -22.80
CA PHE A 443 24.02 12.89 -24.20
C PHE A 443 25.31 13.67 -24.44
N PHE A 444 25.69 14.54 -23.50
CA PHE A 444 26.95 15.25 -23.53
C PHE A 444 28.16 14.30 -23.49
N ALA A 445 28.14 13.28 -22.64
CA ALA A 445 29.21 12.28 -22.55
C ALA A 445 29.39 11.51 -23.87
N ILE A 446 28.29 11.13 -24.51
CA ILE A 446 28.29 10.49 -25.84
C ILE A 446 28.88 11.44 -26.89
N ALA A 447 28.40 12.68 -26.95
CA ALA A 447 28.90 13.69 -27.88
C ALA A 447 30.40 13.97 -27.67
N TYR A 448 30.84 14.08 -26.41
CA TYR A 448 32.24 14.27 -26.04
C TYR A 448 33.12 13.09 -26.49
N ALA A 449 32.67 11.86 -26.26
CA ALA A 449 33.38 10.65 -26.67
C ALA A 449 33.51 10.55 -28.21
N LEU A 450 32.43 10.82 -28.94
CA LEU A 450 32.41 10.83 -30.42
C LEU A 450 33.31 11.94 -30.98
N TRP A 451 33.26 13.14 -30.40
CA TRP A 451 34.10 14.26 -30.81
C TRP A 451 35.59 13.95 -30.63
N LYS A 452 35.96 13.33 -29.51
CA LYS A 452 37.34 12.89 -29.24
C LYS A 452 37.82 11.77 -30.15
N GLN A 453 36.93 10.90 -30.62
CA GLN A 453 37.27 9.85 -31.60
C GLN A 453 37.43 10.39 -33.04
N ARG A 454 36.70 11.45 -33.42
CA ARG A 454 36.76 12.05 -34.76
C ARG A 454 37.99 12.92 -35.03
N LEU A 455 38.71 13.35 -33.99
CA LEU A 455 39.98 14.03 -34.13
C LEU A 455 41.04 13.02 -34.64
N LYS A 456 41.12 12.85 -35.98
CA LYS A 456 42.14 12.03 -36.64
C LYS A 456 43.54 12.42 -36.14
N PRO A 457 44.47 11.47 -35.96
CA PRO A 457 45.87 11.81 -35.80
C PRO A 457 46.31 12.58 -37.05
N SER A 458 46.83 13.80 -36.87
CA SER A 458 47.53 14.50 -37.95
C SER A 458 48.78 13.70 -38.28
N SER A 459 48.69 12.85 -39.30
CA SER A 459 49.85 12.30 -39.99
C SER A 459 50.43 13.40 -40.88
N SER A 460 51.10 14.38 -40.29
CA SER A 460 52.09 15.18 -41.01
C SER A 460 53.44 14.52 -40.76
N LEU A 461 53.83 13.67 -41.71
CA LEU A 461 55.20 13.26 -41.91
C LEU A 461 55.98 14.51 -42.34
N GLU A 462 56.65 15.16 -41.39
CA GLU A 462 57.88 15.88 -41.67
C GLU A 462 58.96 15.23 -40.83
N GLN A 463 59.79 14.43 -41.50
CA GLN A 463 61.06 13.94 -40.98
C GLN A 463 61.99 15.14 -40.90
N ASP A 464 62.18 15.66 -39.69
CA ASP A 464 63.30 16.56 -39.40
C ASP A 464 64.28 15.79 -38.49
N PRO A 465 65.46 15.37 -38.99
CA PRO A 465 66.35 14.48 -38.25
C PRO A 465 67.31 15.28 -37.38
N THR A 466 66.83 16.17 -36.50
CA THR A 466 67.62 16.65 -35.35
C THR A 466 66.69 17.06 -34.20
N HIS A 467 67.05 16.65 -32.98
CA HIS A 467 66.46 16.98 -31.67
C HIS A 467 65.44 16.01 -31.03
N SER A 468 65.96 15.23 -30.08
CA SER A 468 65.41 14.83 -28.77
C SER A 468 63.91 14.44 -28.67
N ALA A 469 63.68 13.14 -28.48
CA ALA A 469 62.57 12.49 -27.78
C ALA A 469 61.34 13.36 -27.42
N GLN A 470 60.55 13.74 -28.42
CA GLN A 470 59.18 14.18 -28.19
C GLN A 470 58.27 12.96 -28.12
N VAL A 471 57.68 12.74 -26.93
CA VAL A 471 56.62 11.76 -26.69
C VAL A 471 55.47 12.05 -27.67
N PRO A 472 55.03 11.08 -28.49
CA PRO A 472 53.95 11.32 -29.42
C PRO A 472 52.67 11.65 -28.63
N THR A 473 52.13 12.85 -28.83
CA THR A 473 50.85 13.26 -28.26
C THR A 473 49.74 12.38 -28.83
N LYS A 474 49.38 11.31 -28.11
CA LYS A 474 48.26 10.43 -28.46
C LYS A 474 46.96 11.25 -28.46
N HIS A 475 46.47 11.60 -29.65
CA HIS A 475 45.14 12.17 -29.84
C HIS A 475 44.10 11.04 -29.86
N GLY A 476 43.43 10.82 -28.72
CA GLY A 476 42.35 9.85 -28.52
C GLY A 476 42.03 9.63 -27.03
N LEU A 477 40.89 9.01 -26.73
CA LEU A 477 40.60 8.51 -25.37
C LEU A 477 41.62 7.43 -25.00
N SER A 478 42.16 7.48 -23.77
CA SER A 478 43.00 6.41 -23.24
C SER A 478 42.22 5.09 -23.17
N THR A 479 42.92 3.95 -23.12
CA THR A 479 42.26 2.64 -23.02
C THR A 479 41.39 2.54 -21.77
N GLU A 480 41.86 3.09 -20.65
CA GLU A 480 41.13 3.14 -19.37
C GLU A 480 39.91 4.06 -19.45
N ASP A 481 40.04 5.24 -20.07
CA ASP A 481 38.91 6.16 -20.26
C ASP A 481 37.84 5.57 -21.19
N ARG A 482 38.26 4.81 -22.20
CA ARG A 482 37.34 4.13 -23.11
C ARG A 482 36.56 3.04 -22.39
N LEU A 483 37.22 2.23 -21.57
CA LEU A 483 36.56 1.19 -20.78
C LEU A 483 35.59 1.82 -19.78
N THR A 484 36.00 2.89 -19.09
CA THR A 484 35.17 3.62 -18.13
C THR A 484 33.92 4.20 -18.79
N PHE A 485 34.06 4.85 -19.95
CA PHE A 485 32.93 5.36 -20.72
C PHE A 485 31.97 4.26 -21.17
N VAL A 486 32.50 3.19 -21.78
CA VAL A 486 31.68 2.06 -22.27
C VAL A 486 30.95 1.39 -21.11
N PHE A 487 31.61 1.21 -19.97
CA PHE A 487 31.02 0.62 -18.78
C PHE A 487 29.85 1.46 -18.25
N PHE A 488 30.06 2.75 -17.98
CA PHE A 488 28.98 3.58 -17.42
C PHE A 488 27.83 3.75 -18.43
N LEU A 489 28.13 3.86 -19.73
CA LEU A 489 27.11 3.90 -20.76
C LEU A 489 26.31 2.59 -20.82
N TYR A 490 27.00 1.43 -20.76
CA TYR A 490 26.37 0.13 -20.66
C TYR A 490 25.45 0.07 -19.44
N TRP A 491 25.93 0.48 -18.27
CA TRP A 491 25.17 0.43 -17.03
C TRP A 491 23.95 1.37 -17.06
N THR A 492 24.07 2.57 -17.62
CA THR A 492 22.94 3.48 -17.86
C THR A 492 21.88 2.85 -18.76
N ILE A 493 22.26 2.34 -19.93
CA ILE A 493 21.32 1.80 -20.92
C ILE A 493 20.64 0.53 -20.37
N THR A 494 21.43 -0.40 -19.83
CA THR A 494 20.90 -1.66 -19.31
C THR A 494 20.06 -1.47 -18.05
N SER A 495 20.33 -0.44 -17.23
CA SER A 495 19.45 -0.13 -16.09
C SER A 495 18.10 0.39 -16.57
N LEU A 496 18.08 1.32 -17.52
CA LEU A 496 16.81 1.80 -18.10
C LEU A 496 16.00 0.64 -18.68
N ILE A 497 16.63 -0.24 -19.48
CA ILE A 497 15.94 -1.39 -20.09
C ILE A 497 15.48 -2.40 -19.03
N ALA A 498 16.37 -2.82 -18.13
CA ALA A 498 16.08 -3.87 -17.17
C ALA A 498 14.97 -3.48 -16.19
N PHE A 499 14.99 -2.25 -15.65
CA PHE A 499 13.94 -1.81 -14.73
C PHE A 499 12.63 -1.48 -15.44
N THR A 500 12.65 -1.15 -16.74
CA THR A 500 11.42 -0.96 -17.54
C THR A 500 10.74 -2.29 -17.88
N ILE A 501 11.51 -3.34 -18.17
CA ILE A 501 10.98 -4.65 -18.61
C ILE A 501 10.75 -5.60 -17.44
N ALA A 502 11.70 -5.66 -16.52
CA ALA A 502 11.74 -6.62 -15.41
C ALA A 502 11.53 -5.97 -14.03
N GLY A 503 11.37 -4.66 -13.95
CA GLY A 503 10.98 -4.00 -12.70
C GLY A 503 9.45 -3.94 -12.56
N GLU A 504 8.97 -3.81 -11.33
CA GLU A 504 7.56 -3.49 -11.01
C GLU A 504 7.14 -2.06 -11.48
N LYS A 505 7.98 -1.38 -12.28
CA LYS A 505 7.80 0.00 -12.77
C LYS A 505 7.48 1.04 -11.69
N MET A 506 7.98 0.82 -10.48
CA MET A 506 7.78 1.74 -9.35
C MET A 506 8.76 2.93 -9.36
N PRO A 507 8.36 4.12 -8.85
CA PRO A 507 9.19 5.33 -8.90
C PRO A 507 10.59 5.16 -8.30
N TRP A 508 10.72 4.38 -7.21
CA TRP A 508 11.97 4.19 -6.48
C TRP A 508 13.03 3.45 -7.28
N LEU A 509 12.65 2.64 -8.26
CA LEU A 509 13.61 1.92 -9.11
C LEU A 509 14.38 2.89 -10.03
N THR A 510 13.89 4.12 -10.25
CA THR A 510 14.63 5.17 -10.95
C THR A 510 15.93 5.52 -10.24
N PHE A 511 16.05 5.27 -8.93
CA PHE A 511 17.31 5.39 -8.19
C PHE A 511 18.45 4.60 -8.88
N HIS A 512 18.15 3.38 -9.34
CA HIS A 512 19.11 2.51 -10.00
C HIS A 512 19.45 2.96 -11.43
N ILE A 513 18.60 3.79 -12.04
CA ILE A 513 18.82 4.37 -13.36
C ILE A 513 19.62 5.68 -13.24
N ALA A 514 19.29 6.51 -12.25
CA ALA A 514 19.93 7.79 -12.00
C ALA A 514 21.41 7.64 -11.59
N LEU A 515 21.72 6.65 -10.74
CA LEU A 515 23.08 6.41 -10.23
C LEU A 515 24.14 6.29 -11.36
N PRO A 516 24.02 5.39 -12.35
CA PRO A 516 24.98 5.33 -13.46
C PRO A 516 24.98 6.58 -14.34
N MET A 517 23.82 7.22 -14.57
CA MET A 517 23.75 8.46 -15.35
C MET A 517 24.57 9.59 -14.71
N ILE A 518 24.48 9.70 -13.38
CA ILE A 518 25.26 10.66 -12.60
C ILE A 518 26.76 10.39 -12.75
N LEU A 519 27.20 9.13 -12.63
CA LEU A 519 28.61 8.77 -12.75
C LEU A 519 29.17 8.98 -14.16
N LEU A 520 28.39 8.69 -15.20
CA LEU A 520 28.76 8.97 -16.59
C LEU A 520 28.90 10.48 -16.85
N THR A 521 27.96 11.25 -16.34
CA THR A 521 27.97 12.72 -16.41
C THR A 521 29.17 13.30 -15.68
N ALA A 522 29.45 12.79 -14.48
CA ALA A 522 30.59 13.17 -13.66
C ALA A 522 31.92 12.90 -14.35
N TRP A 523 32.06 11.75 -15.01
CA TRP A 523 33.24 11.44 -15.83
C TRP A 523 33.41 12.47 -16.96
N ALA A 524 32.37 12.74 -17.75
CA ALA A 524 32.46 13.65 -18.90
C ALA A 524 32.78 15.09 -18.47
N LEU A 525 32.06 15.63 -17.48
CA LEU A 525 32.31 16.97 -16.95
C LEU A 525 33.68 17.07 -16.28
N GLY A 526 34.10 16.05 -15.53
CA GLY A 526 35.43 15.97 -14.95
C GLY A 526 36.52 16.14 -16.01
N LYS A 527 36.41 15.43 -17.14
CA LYS A 527 37.35 15.57 -18.26
C LYS A 527 37.32 16.94 -18.92
N VAL A 528 36.16 17.59 -18.99
CA VAL A 528 36.06 18.98 -19.48
C VAL A 528 36.82 19.92 -18.55
N ILE A 529 36.54 19.86 -17.25
CA ILE A 529 37.17 20.70 -16.20
C ILE A 529 38.69 20.53 -16.20
N GLU A 530 39.17 19.29 -16.30
CA GLU A 530 40.59 18.97 -16.40
C GLU A 530 41.24 19.56 -17.66
N SER A 531 40.48 19.68 -18.75
CA SER A 531 40.98 20.21 -20.02
C SER A 531 40.97 21.75 -20.12
N VAL A 532 40.37 22.47 -19.17
CA VAL A 532 40.27 23.94 -19.18
C VAL A 532 41.60 24.58 -18.79
N ARG A 533 42.04 25.58 -19.57
CA ARG A 533 43.26 26.35 -19.25
C ARG A 533 42.94 27.50 -18.29
N TRP A 534 42.78 27.18 -17.00
CA TRP A 534 42.35 28.13 -15.96
C TRP A 534 43.15 29.45 -15.91
N LYS A 535 44.46 29.42 -16.15
CA LYS A 535 45.28 30.64 -16.22
C LYS A 535 44.88 31.57 -17.38
N TYR A 536 44.59 31.00 -18.55
CA TYR A 536 44.13 31.75 -19.73
C TYR A 536 42.74 32.34 -19.49
N VAL A 537 41.82 31.51 -18.99
CA VAL A 537 40.44 31.92 -18.66
C VAL A 537 40.44 33.07 -17.65
N ARG A 538 41.27 33.01 -16.61
CA ARG A 538 41.38 34.09 -15.62
C ARG A 538 41.94 35.39 -16.23
N ARG A 539 42.94 35.31 -17.11
CA ARG A 539 43.52 36.48 -17.80
C ARG A 539 42.50 37.15 -18.73
N GLN A 540 41.64 36.37 -19.37
CA GLN A 540 40.61 36.85 -20.31
C GLN A 540 39.28 37.21 -19.63
N ARG A 541 39.29 37.44 -18.30
CA ARG A 541 38.08 37.76 -17.50
C ARG A 541 36.96 36.73 -17.68
N GLY A 542 37.30 35.44 -17.71
CA GLY A 542 36.35 34.35 -17.95
C GLY A 542 35.18 34.27 -16.96
N GLY A 543 35.32 34.78 -15.73
CA GLY A 543 34.19 34.90 -14.81
C GLY A 543 33.13 35.89 -15.30
N LEU A 544 33.54 37.03 -15.86
CA LEU A 544 32.63 37.99 -16.48
C LEU A 544 32.00 37.41 -17.74
N PHE A 545 32.76 36.68 -18.55
CA PHE A 545 32.22 35.95 -19.71
C PHE A 545 31.12 34.96 -19.30
N ALA A 546 31.37 34.15 -18.26
CA ALA A 546 30.37 33.21 -17.73
C ALA A 546 29.13 33.94 -17.20
N LEU A 547 29.29 35.04 -16.45
CA LEU A 547 28.18 35.83 -15.94
C LEU A 547 27.32 36.43 -17.07
N VAL A 548 27.95 37.04 -18.08
CA VAL A 548 27.20 37.60 -19.23
C VAL A 548 26.58 36.48 -20.07
N PHE A 549 27.22 35.32 -20.17
CA PHE A 549 26.63 34.14 -20.82
C PHE A 549 25.40 33.62 -20.06
N THR A 550 25.41 33.65 -18.72
CA THR A 550 24.21 33.37 -17.92
C THR A 550 23.10 34.36 -18.21
N VAL A 551 23.39 35.68 -18.20
CA VAL A 551 22.40 36.71 -18.53
C VAL A 551 21.82 36.48 -19.92
N PHE A 552 22.67 36.19 -20.91
CA PHE A 552 22.27 35.89 -22.27
C PHE A 552 21.35 34.66 -22.35
N LEU A 553 21.69 33.56 -21.66
CA LEU A 553 20.85 32.36 -21.63
C LEU A 553 19.49 32.64 -21.02
N VAL A 554 19.44 33.29 -19.85
CA VAL A 554 18.19 33.59 -19.15
C VAL A 554 17.32 34.55 -19.97
N SER A 555 17.91 35.62 -20.50
CA SER A 555 17.17 36.60 -21.29
C SER A 555 16.71 36.01 -22.63
N LEU A 556 17.51 35.16 -23.28
CA LEU A 556 17.14 34.48 -24.52
C LEU A 556 15.97 33.52 -24.27
N THR A 557 16.05 32.70 -23.22
CA THR A 557 14.95 31.80 -22.84
C THR A 557 13.69 32.60 -22.53
N MET A 558 13.79 33.69 -21.75
CA MET A 558 12.65 34.56 -21.43
C MET A 558 12.06 35.22 -22.68
N THR A 559 12.89 35.68 -23.61
CA THR A 559 12.46 36.28 -24.89
C THR A 559 11.68 35.27 -25.71
N LEU A 560 12.19 34.03 -25.84
CA LEU A 560 11.53 32.95 -26.58
C LEU A 560 10.23 32.50 -25.88
N SER A 561 10.24 32.37 -24.56
CA SER A 561 9.06 31.99 -23.76
C SER A 561 7.95 33.03 -23.85
N LEU A 562 8.27 34.33 -23.83
CA LEU A 562 7.29 35.40 -23.98
C LEU A 562 6.77 35.51 -25.42
N ALA A 563 7.63 35.29 -26.43
CA ALA A 563 7.22 35.32 -27.83
C ALA A 563 6.29 34.15 -28.20
N LEU A 564 6.52 32.98 -27.62
CA LEU A 564 5.81 31.74 -27.92
C LEU A 564 4.75 31.35 -26.87
N GLY A 565 4.55 32.18 -25.85
CA GLY A 565 3.66 31.93 -24.71
C GLY A 565 2.19 32.30 -24.98
N ALA A 566 1.35 32.12 -23.97
CA ALA A 566 -0.10 32.37 -24.06
C ALA A 566 -0.44 33.85 -24.36
N ASN A 567 0.37 34.78 -23.84
CA ASN A 567 0.22 36.22 -24.05
C ASN A 567 1.38 36.78 -24.90
N PRO A 568 1.37 36.60 -26.23
CA PRO A 568 2.45 37.09 -27.08
C PRO A 568 2.46 38.64 -27.13
N PRO A 569 3.61 39.26 -27.42
CA PRO A 569 3.74 40.71 -27.45
C PRO A 569 2.94 41.34 -28.61
N PHE A 570 2.65 42.64 -28.51
CA PHE A 570 1.99 43.47 -29.53
C PHE A 570 0.54 43.10 -29.86
N ARG A 571 -0.22 42.54 -28.91
CA ARG A 571 -1.62 42.12 -29.11
C ARG A 571 -2.68 43.21 -28.92
N GLY A 572 -2.36 44.33 -28.26
CA GLY A 572 -3.29 45.43 -28.06
C GLY A 572 -2.84 46.42 -26.98
N LYS A 573 -3.80 47.20 -26.44
CA LYS A 573 -3.55 48.35 -25.54
C LYS A 573 -4.00 48.12 -24.10
N GLU A 574 -4.52 46.94 -23.77
CA GLU A 574 -4.90 46.61 -22.39
C GLU A 574 -3.65 46.43 -21.51
N LEU A 575 -3.80 46.64 -20.19
CA LEU A 575 -2.67 46.66 -19.26
C LEU A 575 -1.85 45.36 -19.30
N GLU A 576 -2.50 44.21 -19.33
CA GLU A 576 -1.84 42.89 -19.40
C GLU A 576 -1.05 42.70 -20.71
N GLN A 577 -1.62 43.15 -21.83
CA GLN A 577 -1.00 43.07 -23.16
C GLN A 577 0.20 44.04 -23.29
N LEU A 578 0.10 45.23 -22.69
CA LEU A 578 1.20 46.19 -22.60
C LEU A 578 2.32 45.67 -21.70
N GLN A 579 1.99 45.03 -20.57
CA GLN A 579 2.96 44.41 -19.69
C GLN A 579 3.70 43.25 -20.37
N ALA A 580 2.99 42.40 -21.13
CA ALA A 580 3.60 41.34 -21.93
C ALA A 580 4.58 41.90 -22.99
N THR A 581 4.16 42.96 -23.69
CA THR A 581 5.00 43.64 -24.69
C THR A 581 6.24 44.28 -24.05
N THR A 582 6.09 44.96 -22.91
CA THR A 582 7.19 45.61 -22.19
C THR A 582 8.18 44.58 -21.65
N SER A 583 7.69 43.46 -21.12
CA SER A 583 8.52 42.35 -20.63
C SER A 583 9.31 41.71 -21.78
N PHE A 584 8.67 41.51 -22.94
CA PHE A 584 9.32 40.98 -24.13
C PHE A 584 10.41 41.93 -24.65
N LEU A 585 10.12 43.22 -24.81
CA LEU A 585 11.10 44.20 -25.27
C LEU A 585 12.30 44.31 -24.33
N SER A 586 12.05 44.26 -23.01
CA SER A 586 13.11 44.26 -22.00
C SER A 586 14.00 43.02 -22.12
N ALA A 587 13.40 41.82 -22.20
CA ALA A 587 14.13 40.57 -22.37
C ALA A 587 14.94 40.54 -23.68
N LEU A 588 14.36 41.05 -24.77
CA LEU A 588 15.03 41.15 -26.07
C LEU A 588 16.23 42.11 -26.00
N LEU A 589 16.08 43.27 -25.37
CA LEU A 589 17.17 44.23 -25.18
C LEU A 589 18.34 43.62 -24.42
N PHE A 590 18.08 42.93 -23.30
CA PHE A 590 19.12 42.23 -22.55
C PHE A 590 19.78 41.11 -23.36
N THR A 591 19.01 40.40 -24.18
CA THR A 591 19.53 39.35 -25.08
C THR A 591 20.46 39.91 -26.14
N LEU A 592 20.08 41.01 -26.79
CA LEU A 592 20.91 41.65 -27.80
C LEU A 592 22.16 42.29 -27.17
N ALA A 593 22.03 42.95 -26.03
CA ALA A 593 23.16 43.58 -25.35
C ALA A 593 24.20 42.55 -24.86
N SER A 594 23.74 41.49 -24.19
CA SER A 594 24.61 40.41 -23.73
C SER A 594 25.18 39.59 -24.88
N GLY A 595 24.39 39.30 -25.93
CA GLY A 595 24.84 38.64 -27.15
C GLY A 595 25.91 39.44 -27.90
N GLY A 596 25.73 40.76 -28.01
CA GLY A 596 26.73 41.68 -28.58
C GLY A 596 28.05 41.67 -27.79
N TYR A 597 27.98 41.71 -26.46
CA TYR A 597 29.16 41.60 -25.60
C TYR A 597 29.88 40.26 -25.75
N LEU A 598 29.14 39.15 -25.77
CA LEU A 598 29.71 37.81 -25.97
C LEU A 598 30.39 37.71 -27.33
N TYR A 599 29.75 38.18 -28.40
CA TYR A 599 30.33 38.20 -29.74
C TYR A 599 31.62 39.03 -29.80
N TYR A 600 31.63 40.22 -29.19
CA TYR A 600 32.84 41.05 -29.06
C TYR A 600 33.96 40.32 -28.33
N THR A 601 33.64 39.71 -27.18
CA THR A 601 34.61 38.99 -26.35
C THR A 601 35.15 37.74 -27.06
N LEU A 602 34.30 37.03 -27.80
CA LEU A 602 34.66 35.84 -28.57
C LEU A 602 35.73 36.10 -29.63
N ARG A 603 35.86 37.33 -30.16
CA ARG A 603 36.94 37.69 -31.11
C ARG A 603 38.34 37.55 -30.52
N THR A 604 38.47 37.74 -29.19
CA THR A 604 39.75 37.64 -28.48
C THR A 604 39.97 36.27 -27.84
N TRP A 605 38.91 35.46 -27.76
CA TRP A 605 38.93 34.14 -27.14
C TRP A 605 39.25 33.03 -28.14
N ARG A 606 39.89 31.98 -27.65
CA ARG A 606 39.94 30.71 -28.37
C ARG A 606 38.56 30.06 -28.29
N ALA A 607 37.93 29.81 -29.44
CA ALA A 607 36.59 29.20 -29.53
C ALA A 607 36.46 27.92 -28.66
N ARG A 608 37.49 27.06 -28.64
CA ARG A 608 37.49 25.84 -27.81
C ARG A 608 37.42 26.10 -26.31
N GLU A 609 38.07 27.15 -25.80
CA GLU A 609 38.00 27.48 -24.36
C GLU A 609 36.67 28.17 -24.03
N ALA A 610 36.16 29.02 -24.92
CA ALA A 610 34.85 29.64 -24.75
C ALA A 610 33.74 28.59 -24.67
N ILE A 611 33.72 27.61 -25.58
CA ILE A 611 32.75 26.50 -25.58
C ILE A 611 32.79 25.73 -24.26
N LYS A 612 33.98 25.42 -23.72
CA LYS A 612 34.09 24.74 -22.42
C LYS A 612 33.47 25.55 -21.29
N ILE A 613 33.72 26.86 -21.25
CA ILE A 613 33.13 27.74 -20.23
C ILE A 613 31.61 27.83 -20.41
N CYS A 614 31.09 27.92 -21.63
CA CYS A 614 29.66 27.85 -21.90
C CYS A 614 29.03 26.55 -21.40
N ILE A 615 29.66 25.39 -21.68
CA ILE A 615 29.20 24.08 -21.19
C ILE A 615 29.18 24.08 -19.66
N LEU A 616 30.27 24.45 -19.00
CA LEU A 616 30.34 24.46 -17.54
C LEU A 616 29.30 25.42 -16.93
N THR A 617 29.08 26.58 -17.53
CA THR A 617 28.08 27.55 -17.09
C THR A 617 26.66 26.97 -17.22
N LEU A 618 26.34 26.30 -18.34
CA LEU A 618 25.06 25.63 -18.54
C LEU A 618 24.82 24.55 -17.47
N PHE A 619 25.81 23.69 -17.20
CA PHE A 619 25.68 22.65 -16.18
C PHE A 619 25.57 23.21 -14.76
N ILE A 620 26.20 24.36 -14.46
CA ILE A 620 26.02 25.06 -13.18
C ILE A 620 24.58 25.59 -13.05
N LEU A 621 24.02 26.20 -14.09
CA LEU A 621 22.63 26.69 -14.08
C LEU A 621 21.64 25.54 -13.90
N LEU A 622 21.85 24.44 -14.63
CA LEU A 622 21.04 23.23 -14.46
C LEU A 622 21.21 22.62 -13.07
N SER A 623 22.39 22.70 -12.45
CA SER A 623 22.61 22.24 -11.07
C SER A 623 21.82 23.09 -10.06
N ILE A 624 21.73 24.41 -10.24
CA ILE A 624 20.89 25.28 -9.41
C ILE A 624 19.43 24.86 -9.52
N LEU A 625 18.96 24.59 -10.75
CA LEU A 625 17.61 24.11 -10.98
C LEU A 625 17.38 22.73 -10.35
N THR A 626 18.35 21.82 -10.44
CA THR A 626 18.27 20.49 -9.81
C THR A 626 18.24 20.61 -8.29
N ILE A 627 18.98 21.55 -7.69
CA ILE A 627 18.87 21.86 -6.25
C ILE A 627 17.46 22.33 -5.91
N HIS A 628 16.87 23.24 -6.72
CA HIS A 628 15.49 23.68 -6.53
C HIS A 628 14.51 22.49 -6.52
N THR A 629 14.57 21.64 -7.55
CA THR A 629 13.75 20.43 -7.67
C THR A 629 13.95 19.47 -6.49
N SER A 630 15.18 19.26 -6.04
CA SER A 630 15.51 18.41 -4.90
C SER A 630 14.97 18.94 -3.59
N VAL A 631 15.09 20.26 -3.38
CA VAL A 631 14.58 20.90 -2.16
C VAL A 631 13.06 20.85 -2.12
N LEU A 632 12.42 21.16 -3.25
CA LEU A 632 10.98 21.13 -3.39
C LEU A 632 10.45 19.71 -3.10
N ALA A 633 11.00 18.68 -3.73
CA ALA A 633 10.57 17.31 -3.51
C ALA A 633 10.86 16.76 -2.10
N SER A 634 11.99 17.11 -1.50
CA SER A 634 12.47 16.47 -0.26
C SER A 634 12.16 17.23 1.03
N PHE A 635 11.92 18.55 0.95
CA PHE A 635 11.74 19.42 2.12
C PHE A 635 10.49 20.28 2.08
N VAL A 636 9.84 20.46 0.91
CA VAL A 636 8.61 21.25 0.79
C VAL A 636 7.39 20.34 0.57
N ASN A 637 7.42 19.56 -0.51
CA ASN A 637 6.32 18.69 -0.95
C ASN A 637 6.47 17.25 -0.46
N TYR A 638 7.23 17.01 0.61
CA TYR A 638 7.56 15.65 1.06
C TYR A 638 6.34 14.83 1.52
N ASP A 639 5.24 15.49 1.88
CA ASP A 639 3.92 14.92 2.25
C ASP A 639 2.84 15.18 1.17
N ASN A 640 3.21 15.73 0.00
CA ASN A 640 2.28 16.18 -1.06
C ASN A 640 2.18 15.26 -2.28
N ALA A 641 0.99 15.17 -2.87
CA ALA A 641 0.68 14.32 -4.03
C ALA A 641 1.25 14.82 -5.35
N THR A 642 1.75 16.05 -5.36
CA THR A 642 2.23 16.76 -6.55
C THR A 642 3.56 16.21 -7.09
N GLU A 643 4.18 15.26 -6.38
CA GLU A 643 5.42 14.60 -6.79
C GLU A 643 5.16 13.20 -7.34
N TYR A 644 5.76 12.85 -8.48
CA TYR A 644 5.76 11.49 -9.02
C TYR A 644 6.75 10.55 -8.31
N LEU A 645 7.50 11.02 -7.31
CA LEU A 645 8.48 10.23 -6.55
C LEU A 645 7.87 9.22 -5.58
N VAL A 646 6.54 9.12 -5.47
CA VAL A 646 5.89 8.17 -4.56
C VAL A 646 4.77 7.47 -5.26
N TYR A 647 4.61 6.16 -5.01
CA TYR A 647 3.51 5.40 -5.58
C TYR A 647 2.24 5.54 -4.75
N ALA A 648 2.29 5.18 -3.46
CA ALA A 648 1.21 5.38 -2.49
C ALA A 648 1.77 6.13 -1.27
N HIS A 649 1.44 7.41 -1.17
CA HIS A 649 2.06 8.32 -0.21
C HIS A 649 1.14 8.64 0.95
N SER A 650 1.63 8.62 2.18
CA SER A 650 0.87 9.15 3.31
C SER A 650 0.70 10.66 3.14
N ALA A 651 -0.54 11.12 3.19
CA ALA A 651 -0.82 12.54 3.38
C ALA A 651 -0.44 12.95 4.81
N ARG A 652 -0.51 14.24 5.14
CA ARG A 652 -0.24 14.74 6.50
C ARG A 652 -1.27 14.28 7.55
N GLY A 653 -2.49 13.95 7.11
CA GLY A 653 -3.62 13.56 7.97
C GLY A 653 -3.33 12.54 9.08
N PRO A 654 -2.59 11.44 8.83
CA PRO A 654 -2.27 10.48 9.89
C PRO A 654 -1.45 11.03 11.05
N LYS A 655 -0.58 12.02 10.81
CA LYS A 655 0.15 12.68 11.88
C LYS A 655 -0.71 13.69 12.62
N ASP A 656 -1.56 14.43 11.92
CA ASP A 656 -2.47 15.39 12.56
C ASP A 656 -3.47 14.68 13.48
N ILE A 657 -3.97 13.52 13.06
CA ILE A 657 -4.80 12.66 13.91
C ILE A 657 -3.98 12.10 15.07
N LEU A 658 -2.77 11.58 14.84
CA LEU A 658 -1.94 11.04 15.92
C LEU A 658 -1.65 12.10 17.00
N GLU A 659 -1.32 13.32 16.59
CA GLU A 659 -1.10 14.46 17.48
C GLU A 659 -2.36 14.78 18.30
N GLN A 660 -3.55 14.74 17.69
CA GLN A 660 -4.82 14.90 18.40
C GLN A 660 -5.08 13.76 19.39
N ILE A 661 -4.91 12.51 18.97
CA ILE A 661 -5.11 11.32 19.82
C ILE A 661 -4.17 11.35 21.01
N GLU A 662 -2.89 11.66 20.79
CA GLU A 662 -1.88 11.71 21.84
C GLU A 662 -2.17 12.81 22.86
N GLU A 663 -2.58 13.99 22.39
CA GLU A 663 -2.96 15.10 23.27
C GLU A 663 -4.19 14.75 24.12
N ILE A 664 -5.22 14.15 23.50
CA ILE A 664 -6.42 13.68 24.21
C ILE A 664 -6.03 12.60 25.25
N SER A 665 -5.21 11.64 24.85
CA SER A 665 -4.78 10.52 25.71
C SER A 665 -4.01 11.02 26.93
N ARG A 666 -3.04 11.93 26.74
CA ARG A 666 -2.24 12.51 27.81
C ARG A 666 -3.10 13.28 28.80
N ARG A 667 -4.07 14.06 28.30
CA ARG A 667 -4.97 14.85 29.15
C ARG A 667 -5.99 14.01 29.91
N THR A 668 -6.46 12.90 29.35
CA THR A 668 -7.52 12.07 29.95
C THR A 668 -6.99 10.91 30.79
N THR A 669 -5.86 10.32 30.43
CA THR A 669 -5.31 9.12 31.07
C THR A 669 -3.96 9.33 31.76
N GLY A 670 -3.35 10.52 31.62
CA GLY A 670 -1.99 10.79 32.12
C GLY A 670 -0.88 10.11 31.31
N GLY A 671 -1.20 9.48 30.17
CA GLY A 671 -0.26 8.73 29.33
C GLY A 671 -0.86 8.38 27.96
N LEU A 672 -0.49 7.21 27.41
CA LEU A 672 -1.00 6.72 26.12
C LEU A 672 -2.10 5.65 26.27
N ALA A 673 -2.79 5.61 27.43
CA ALA A 673 -3.68 4.51 27.78
C ALA A 673 -5.11 4.65 27.23
N ILE A 674 -5.44 5.70 26.49
CA ILE A 674 -6.77 5.82 25.87
C ILE A 674 -7.02 4.65 24.92
N ARG A 675 -8.26 4.14 24.91
CA ARG A 675 -8.68 3.11 23.96
C ARG A 675 -8.92 3.76 22.59
N VAL A 676 -8.20 3.26 21.58
CA VAL A 676 -8.31 3.71 20.19
C VAL A 676 -8.63 2.50 19.33
N ALA A 677 -9.78 2.57 18.63
CA ALA A 677 -10.19 1.53 17.69
C ALA A 677 -9.82 1.90 16.25
N TYR A 678 -9.37 0.94 15.45
CA TYR A 678 -9.01 1.14 14.04
C TYR A 678 -9.30 -0.09 13.17
N ASP A 679 -9.58 0.11 11.89
CA ASP A 679 -9.91 -0.93 10.91
C ASP A 679 -8.72 -1.41 10.04
N ASP A 680 -9.00 -2.28 9.09
CA ASP A 680 -8.06 -2.83 8.12
C ASP A 680 -7.42 -1.75 7.23
N GLU A 681 -8.21 -0.77 6.76
CA GLU A 681 -7.68 0.32 5.93
C GLU A 681 -6.82 1.31 6.72
N THR A 682 -7.20 1.62 7.96
CA THR A 682 -6.44 2.53 8.84
C THR A 682 -5.31 1.84 9.57
N THR A 683 -5.21 0.51 9.56
CA THR A 683 -4.06 -0.24 10.12
C THR A 683 -2.74 0.36 9.64
N TYR A 684 -2.65 0.72 8.37
CA TYR A 684 -1.58 1.57 7.87
C TYR A 684 -1.99 3.07 7.92
N PRO A 685 -1.18 3.97 8.52
CA PRO A 685 0.10 3.74 9.23
C PRO A 685 -0.05 3.47 10.73
N TYR A 686 -1.27 3.36 11.28
CA TYR A 686 -1.48 3.44 12.73
C TYR A 686 -0.95 2.27 13.57
N TRP A 687 -0.76 1.07 13.04
CA TRP A 687 -0.10 -0.01 13.78
C TRP A 687 1.34 0.34 14.24
N TRP A 688 2.06 1.17 13.48
CA TRP A 688 3.35 1.72 13.90
C TRP A 688 3.15 2.78 14.98
N TYR A 689 2.21 3.71 14.79
CA TYR A 689 2.01 4.81 15.72
C TYR A 689 1.36 4.38 17.05
N PHE A 690 0.56 3.31 17.04
CA PHE A 690 -0.11 2.73 18.21
C PHE A 690 0.68 1.60 18.88
N ARG A 691 1.92 1.32 18.43
CA ARG A 691 2.79 0.29 19.03
C ARG A 691 2.99 0.43 20.55
N ASN A 692 2.87 1.66 21.07
CA ASN A 692 3.01 2.00 22.49
C ASN A 692 1.67 2.25 23.20
N TYR A 693 0.53 2.07 22.52
CA TYR A 693 -0.82 2.24 23.09
C TYR A 693 -1.28 0.88 23.64
N PRO A 694 -1.39 0.68 24.96
CA PRO A 694 -1.72 -0.62 25.56
C PRO A 694 -3.15 -1.06 25.29
N ASN A 695 -4.07 -0.11 25.05
CA ASN A 695 -5.51 -0.35 24.91
C ASN A 695 -6.01 -0.16 23.46
N GLN A 696 -5.13 -0.29 22.46
CA GLN A 696 -5.54 -0.25 21.06
C GLN A 696 -6.46 -1.44 20.71
N GLN A 697 -7.40 -1.23 19.79
CA GLN A 697 -8.37 -2.25 19.38
C GLN A 697 -8.46 -2.30 17.85
N TYR A 698 -7.97 -3.39 17.25
CA TYR A 698 -8.19 -3.66 15.84
C TYR A 698 -9.55 -4.35 15.63
N TYR A 699 -10.39 -3.84 14.73
CA TYR A 699 -11.73 -4.40 14.48
C TYR A 699 -11.99 -4.84 13.02
N GLY A 700 -11.03 -4.67 12.11
CA GLY A 700 -11.15 -5.14 10.73
C GLY A 700 -12.32 -4.53 9.95
N ASP A 701 -12.97 -5.32 9.10
CA ASP A 701 -14.01 -4.91 8.15
C ASP A 701 -15.45 -5.06 8.67
N THR A 702 -15.61 -5.46 9.94
CA THR A 702 -16.88 -5.82 10.57
C THR A 702 -17.08 -5.01 11.86
N PRO A 703 -17.40 -3.70 11.75
CA PRO A 703 -17.63 -2.87 12.93
C PRO A 703 -18.87 -3.37 13.70
N THR A 704 -18.71 -3.54 15.02
CA THR A 704 -19.78 -3.96 15.94
C THR A 704 -20.15 -2.81 16.89
N ARG A 705 -21.31 -2.89 17.54
CA ARG A 705 -21.73 -1.87 18.54
C ARG A 705 -20.79 -1.77 19.75
N GLU A 706 -19.98 -2.80 20.03
CA GLU A 706 -18.93 -2.75 21.07
C GLU A 706 -17.93 -1.60 20.87
N LEU A 707 -17.78 -1.10 19.64
CA LEU A 707 -16.93 0.06 19.34
C LEU A 707 -17.38 1.34 20.05
N ARG A 708 -18.64 1.45 20.52
CA ARG A 708 -19.10 2.57 21.36
C ARG A 708 -18.31 2.68 22.68
N ASN A 709 -17.69 1.59 23.11
CA ASN A 709 -16.80 1.56 24.28
C ASN A 709 -15.44 2.22 24.01
N ALA A 710 -15.08 2.49 22.74
CA ALA A 710 -13.86 3.18 22.37
C ALA A 710 -14.12 4.71 22.28
N PRO A 711 -13.41 5.53 23.09
CA PRO A 711 -13.41 6.99 22.97
C PRO A 711 -13.08 7.52 21.58
N ILE A 712 -12.19 6.83 20.87
CA ILE A 712 -11.64 7.25 19.58
C ILE A 712 -11.75 6.08 18.61
N ILE A 713 -12.30 6.35 17.42
CA ILE A 713 -12.45 5.35 16.35
C ILE A 713 -11.90 5.93 15.05
N LEU A 714 -11.03 5.18 14.39
CA LEU A 714 -10.49 5.45 13.06
C LEU A 714 -11.09 4.50 12.04
N VAL A 715 -11.58 5.06 10.94
CA VAL A 715 -12.34 4.31 9.94
C VAL A 715 -11.86 4.67 8.53
N GLY A 716 -11.64 3.67 7.69
CA GLY A 716 -11.42 3.82 6.26
C GLY A 716 -12.73 3.89 5.46
N GLU A 717 -12.61 4.29 4.20
CA GLU A 717 -13.75 4.52 3.29
C GLU A 717 -14.66 3.29 3.14
N LYS A 718 -14.09 2.08 3.16
CA LYS A 718 -14.87 0.83 3.02
C LYS A 718 -15.91 0.64 4.12
N ASN A 719 -15.68 1.20 5.32
CA ASN A 719 -16.51 0.98 6.49
C ASN A 719 -17.40 2.18 6.84
N TYR A 720 -17.41 3.25 6.04
CA TYR A 720 -18.17 4.47 6.33
C TYR A 720 -19.66 4.23 6.55
N GLY A 721 -20.33 3.48 5.67
CA GLY A 721 -21.76 3.21 5.82
C GLY A 721 -22.07 2.33 7.04
N LYS A 722 -21.19 1.38 7.37
CA LYS A 722 -21.38 0.45 8.49
C LYS A 722 -21.16 1.15 9.84
N ILE A 723 -20.16 2.02 9.94
CA ILE A 723 -19.81 2.66 11.21
C ILE A 723 -20.83 3.73 11.63
N GLU A 724 -21.54 4.36 10.69
CA GLU A 724 -22.53 5.42 11.00
C GLU A 724 -23.66 4.89 11.90
N ALA A 725 -24.12 3.65 11.68
CA ALA A 725 -25.07 2.97 12.55
C ALA A 725 -24.52 2.66 13.96
N VAL A 726 -23.19 2.51 14.08
CA VAL A 726 -22.51 2.23 15.34
C VAL A 726 -22.28 3.51 16.14
N VAL A 727 -21.79 4.59 15.54
CA VAL A 727 -21.46 5.82 16.29
C VAL A 727 -22.67 6.70 16.59
N GLY A 728 -23.70 6.69 15.72
CA GLY A 728 -24.89 7.52 15.85
C GLY A 728 -24.54 8.99 16.14
N GLN A 729 -25.26 9.61 17.07
CA GLN A 729 -25.05 11.01 17.49
C GLN A 729 -24.00 11.17 18.61
N ALA A 730 -23.34 10.10 19.08
CA ALA A 730 -22.47 10.14 20.26
C ALA A 730 -21.04 10.66 19.98
N TYR A 731 -20.66 10.81 18.70
CA TYR A 731 -19.30 11.16 18.29
C TYR A 731 -19.27 12.42 17.40
N TYR A 732 -18.18 13.17 17.47
CA TYR A 732 -17.80 14.14 16.44
C TYR A 732 -17.05 13.44 15.31
N ARG A 733 -17.31 13.84 14.06
CA ARG A 733 -16.66 13.31 12.86
C ARG A 733 -15.70 14.33 12.27
N TYR A 734 -14.49 13.89 11.94
CA TYR A 734 -13.50 14.66 11.19
C TYR A 734 -12.98 13.84 10.02
N ASP A 735 -12.99 14.43 8.82
CA ASP A 735 -12.55 13.77 7.58
C ASP A 735 -11.11 14.20 7.25
N PHE A 736 -10.25 13.23 6.95
CA PHE A 736 -8.86 13.44 6.57
C PHE A 736 -8.51 12.63 5.34
N ILE A 737 -7.49 13.09 4.60
CA ILE A 737 -6.89 12.25 3.58
C ILE A 737 -5.80 11.40 4.23
N ARG A 738 -5.84 10.09 3.96
CA ARG A 738 -4.89 9.10 4.49
C ARG A 738 -3.76 8.86 3.51
N LEU A 739 -4.09 8.66 2.24
CA LEU A 739 -3.16 8.31 1.17
C LEU A 739 -3.41 9.11 -0.11
N TRP A 740 -2.34 9.45 -0.81
CA TRP A 740 -2.33 10.09 -2.12
C TRP A 740 -1.53 9.26 -3.14
N TRP A 741 -2.03 9.21 -4.38
CA TRP A 741 -1.28 8.73 -5.54
C TRP A 741 -0.94 9.92 -6.45
N PRO A 742 0.19 9.90 -7.18
CA PRO A 742 0.46 10.91 -8.19
C PRO A 742 -0.63 10.95 -9.25
N ASN A 743 -0.85 12.12 -9.85
CA ASN A 743 -1.77 12.27 -10.97
C ASN A 743 -1.40 11.26 -12.08
N GLN A 744 -2.37 10.52 -12.59
CA GLN A 744 -2.19 9.49 -13.62
C GLN A 744 -2.51 9.99 -15.04
N ASP A 745 -2.60 11.29 -15.28
CA ASP A 745 -2.92 11.86 -16.60
C ASP A 745 -1.90 11.54 -17.70
N TYR A 746 -0.69 11.09 -17.33
CA TYR A 746 0.32 10.61 -18.27
C TYR A 746 0.01 9.22 -18.83
N PHE A 747 -0.99 8.51 -18.32
CA PHE A 747 -1.49 7.29 -18.95
C PHE A 747 -2.05 7.63 -20.34
N ASP A 748 -1.93 6.69 -21.28
CA ASP A 748 -2.37 6.87 -22.68
C ASP A 748 -1.72 8.05 -23.43
N LEU A 749 -0.47 8.39 -23.10
CA LEU A 749 0.33 9.29 -23.94
C LEU A 749 0.51 8.69 -25.34
N ASN A 750 0.00 9.41 -26.34
CA ASN A 750 0.14 9.09 -27.76
C ASN A 750 0.69 10.31 -28.53
N TRP A 751 1.03 10.11 -29.80
CA TRP A 751 1.64 11.17 -30.61
C TRP A 751 0.75 12.40 -30.79
N GLN A 752 -0.59 12.21 -30.83
CA GLN A 752 -1.54 13.30 -30.93
C GLN A 752 -1.51 14.18 -29.67
N ARG A 753 -1.64 13.59 -28.47
CA ARG A 753 -1.58 14.32 -27.20
C ARG A 753 -0.26 15.05 -27.02
N ILE A 754 0.86 14.42 -27.40
CA ILE A 754 2.19 15.06 -27.35
C ILE A 754 2.23 16.26 -28.30
N ARG A 755 1.73 16.11 -29.53
CA ARG A 755 1.69 17.20 -30.50
C ARG A 755 0.82 18.36 -30.01
N GLU A 756 -0.36 18.08 -29.49
CA GLU A 756 -1.28 19.09 -28.93
C GLU A 756 -0.67 19.80 -27.72
N ALA A 757 -0.03 19.06 -26.81
CA ALA A 757 0.66 19.61 -25.66
C ALA A 757 1.82 20.55 -26.04
N ILE A 758 2.50 20.28 -27.16
CA ILE A 758 3.59 21.11 -27.67
C ILE A 758 3.07 22.27 -28.53
N SER A 759 1.92 22.13 -29.21
CA SER A 759 1.40 23.18 -30.09
C SER A 759 0.63 24.26 -29.34
N SER A 760 -0.12 23.93 -28.28
CA SER A 760 -0.84 24.93 -27.48
C SER A 760 0.14 25.76 -26.62
N PRO A 761 0.15 27.10 -26.73
CA PRO A 761 0.92 27.97 -25.84
C PRO A 761 0.51 27.84 -24.36
N GLU A 762 -0.79 27.70 -24.09
CA GLU A 762 -1.35 27.63 -22.74
C GLU A 762 -0.98 26.32 -22.06
N MET A 763 -1.07 25.20 -22.79
CA MET A 763 -0.70 23.88 -22.29
C MET A 763 0.81 23.77 -22.04
N ARG A 764 1.64 24.33 -22.93
CA ARG A 764 3.09 24.42 -22.69
C ARG A 764 3.39 25.17 -21.40
N GLN A 765 2.76 26.32 -21.19
CA GLN A 765 2.96 27.08 -19.96
C GLN A 765 2.54 26.27 -18.72
N ALA A 766 1.39 25.59 -18.76
CA ALA A 766 0.94 24.73 -17.67
C ALA A 766 1.93 23.58 -17.36
N ILE A 767 2.48 22.92 -18.39
CA ILE A 767 3.48 21.85 -18.21
C ILE A 767 4.78 22.40 -17.61
N PHE A 768 5.22 23.60 -18.02
CA PHE A 768 6.39 24.25 -17.44
C PHE A 768 6.17 24.66 -15.98
N GLU A 769 4.96 25.11 -15.61
CA GLU A 769 4.58 25.41 -14.22
C GLU A 769 4.61 24.15 -13.35
N ILE A 770 4.13 23.01 -13.85
CA ILE A 770 4.27 21.70 -13.18
C ILE A 770 5.75 21.32 -13.04
N TRP A 771 6.53 21.43 -14.12
CA TRP A 771 7.93 21.00 -14.12
C TRP A 771 8.82 21.86 -13.21
N LEU A 772 8.56 23.15 -13.11
CA LEU A 772 9.35 24.06 -12.28
C LEU A 772 8.83 24.11 -10.84
N ASN A 773 7.53 24.33 -10.65
CA ASN A 773 6.94 24.69 -9.36
C ASN A 773 6.02 23.61 -8.77
N ARG A 774 5.76 22.51 -9.51
CA ARG A 774 4.75 21.49 -9.15
C ARG A 774 3.35 22.09 -8.98
N ASP A 775 3.06 23.16 -9.70
CA ASP A 775 1.75 23.80 -9.69
C ASP A 775 0.88 23.23 -10.82
N TYR A 776 -0.20 22.56 -10.44
CA TYR A 776 -1.15 21.93 -11.35
C TYR A 776 -2.37 22.81 -11.65
N THR A 777 -2.48 24.00 -11.08
CA THR A 777 -3.69 24.84 -11.13
C THR A 777 -4.10 25.15 -12.58
N ARG A 778 -3.16 25.64 -13.39
CA ARG A 778 -3.42 25.97 -14.80
C ARG A 778 -3.69 24.73 -15.65
N TYR A 779 -3.00 23.63 -15.38
CA TYR A 779 -3.21 22.36 -16.07
C TYR A 779 -4.61 21.80 -15.78
N GLY A 780 -5.05 21.85 -14.51
CA GLY A 780 -6.39 21.48 -14.09
C GLY A 780 -7.47 22.30 -14.79
N GLN A 781 -7.30 23.62 -14.87
CA GLN A 781 -8.22 24.51 -15.59
C GLN A 781 -8.35 24.15 -17.08
N LEU A 782 -7.24 23.88 -17.77
CA LEU A 782 -7.25 23.54 -19.20
C LEU A 782 -7.82 22.14 -19.48
N THR A 783 -7.70 21.23 -18.53
CA THR A 783 -8.18 19.84 -18.66
C THR A 783 -9.57 19.62 -18.05
N GLY A 784 -10.15 20.63 -17.41
CA GLY A 784 -11.44 20.54 -16.72
C GLY A 784 -11.39 19.69 -15.45
N LYS A 785 -10.23 19.58 -14.79
CA LYS A 785 -10.02 18.78 -13.58
C LYS A 785 -9.62 19.66 -12.40
N ASP A 786 -10.22 19.42 -11.23
CA ASP A 786 -9.77 20.04 -9.99
C ASP A 786 -8.54 19.29 -9.45
N MET A 787 -7.38 19.93 -9.55
CA MET A 787 -6.09 19.39 -9.10
C MET A 787 -5.65 20.00 -7.76
N SER A 788 -6.58 20.54 -6.97
CA SER A 788 -6.30 20.99 -5.59
C SER A 788 -6.06 19.79 -4.66
N LEU A 789 -5.20 19.96 -3.64
CA LEU A 789 -4.86 18.87 -2.71
C LEU A 789 -6.08 18.30 -1.96
N THR A 790 -7.10 19.14 -1.69
CA THR A 790 -8.35 18.72 -1.05
C THR A 790 -9.19 17.79 -1.92
N ASN A 791 -9.15 17.96 -3.23
CA ASN A 791 -9.93 17.21 -4.21
C ASN A 791 -9.06 16.27 -5.06
N TRP A 792 -7.81 16.05 -4.66
CA TRP A 792 -6.86 15.26 -5.41
C TRP A 792 -7.33 13.81 -5.60
N TYR A 793 -7.24 13.31 -6.82
CA TYR A 793 -7.58 11.94 -7.18
C TYR A 793 -6.47 11.33 -8.07
N PRO A 794 -6.03 10.09 -7.82
CA PRO A 794 -6.54 9.15 -6.82
C PRO A 794 -6.10 9.50 -5.39
N SER A 795 -7.00 9.33 -4.42
CA SER A 795 -6.71 9.44 -2.98
C SER A 795 -7.57 8.47 -2.18
N SER A 796 -7.15 8.14 -0.95
CA SER A 796 -7.93 7.36 0.00
C SER A 796 -8.06 8.14 1.29
N ARG A 797 -9.29 8.27 1.77
CA ARG A 797 -9.65 9.07 2.93
C ARG A 797 -9.79 8.19 4.17
N MET A 798 -9.90 8.86 5.31
CA MET A 798 -10.23 8.25 6.59
C MET A 798 -11.03 9.22 7.45
N ARG A 799 -11.81 8.67 8.36
CA ARG A 799 -12.58 9.41 9.36
C ARG A 799 -12.02 9.17 10.75
N LEU A 800 -11.90 10.26 11.50
CA LEU A 800 -11.67 10.24 12.95
C LEU A 800 -13.00 10.53 13.63
N TYR A 801 -13.42 9.62 14.50
CA TYR A 801 -14.52 9.82 15.42
C TYR A 801 -13.98 10.00 16.84
N ILE A 802 -14.43 11.07 17.51
CA ILE A 802 -14.10 11.34 18.92
C ILE A 802 -15.41 11.45 19.71
N ARG A 803 -15.54 10.67 20.77
CA ARG A 803 -16.75 10.66 21.59
C ARG A 803 -16.97 12.01 22.28
N LYS A 804 -18.21 12.51 22.24
CA LYS A 804 -18.54 13.88 22.66
C LYS A 804 -18.26 14.14 24.16
N ASP A 805 -18.48 13.15 25.01
CA ASP A 805 -18.18 13.19 26.46
C ASP A 805 -16.68 13.46 26.73
N ILE A 806 -15.80 12.81 25.98
CA ILE A 806 -14.35 12.99 26.10
C ILE A 806 -13.95 14.40 25.71
N VAL A 807 -14.49 14.92 24.60
CA VAL A 807 -14.22 16.31 24.18
C VAL A 807 -14.70 17.30 25.23
N SER A 808 -15.89 17.09 25.82
CA SER A 808 -16.42 17.95 26.87
C SER A 808 -15.53 17.95 28.13
N SER A 809 -14.95 16.80 28.50
CA SER A 809 -14.05 16.70 29.66
C SER A 809 -12.75 17.49 29.49
N LEU A 810 -12.27 17.67 28.25
CA LEU A 810 -11.04 18.38 27.93
C LEU A 810 -11.16 19.91 28.05
N TRP A 811 -12.38 20.45 27.99
CA TRP A 811 -12.66 21.89 28.07
C TRP A 811 -12.97 22.38 29.50
N ASN A 812 -13.06 21.49 30.48
CA ASN A 812 -13.48 21.81 31.85
C ASN A 812 -12.36 22.27 32.82
N TYR A 813 -11.18 22.66 32.32
CA TYR A 813 -10.13 23.31 33.13
C TYR A 813 -9.89 24.75 32.65
N GLY A 814 -10.84 25.64 32.94
CA GLY A 814 -10.74 27.07 32.63
C GLY A 814 -12.01 27.90 32.83
N SER A 815 -13.17 27.27 32.91
CA SER A 815 -14.43 27.90 33.32
C SER A 815 -15.42 26.79 33.69
N MET A 816 -16.15 26.98 34.80
CA MET A 816 -17.11 26.01 35.34
C MET A 816 -18.16 25.59 34.29
N PRO A 817 -18.68 24.34 34.34
CA PRO A 817 -19.50 23.78 33.28
C PRO A 817 -20.86 24.50 33.20
N ALA A 818 -21.35 24.74 31.98
CA ALA A 818 -22.75 24.42 31.74
C ALA A 818 -22.84 22.91 31.96
N GLU A 819 -23.75 22.48 32.84
CA GLU A 819 -24.01 21.06 33.09
C GLU A 819 -23.97 20.32 31.76
N ALA A 820 -23.05 19.36 31.65
CA ALA A 820 -23.12 18.41 30.57
C ALA A 820 -24.45 17.70 30.79
N ASN A 821 -25.48 18.12 30.04
CA ASN A 821 -26.69 17.35 29.92
C ASN A 821 -26.22 15.97 29.48
N LEU A 822 -26.21 15.02 30.43
CA LEU A 822 -26.47 13.63 30.13
C LEU A 822 -27.58 13.64 29.07
N PRO A 823 -27.47 12.91 27.96
CA PRO A 823 -28.54 12.91 26.98
C PRO A 823 -29.82 12.65 27.75
N ALA A 824 -30.65 13.68 27.87
CA ALA A 824 -31.90 13.61 28.59
C ALA A 824 -32.64 12.43 27.97
N ASP A 825 -33.26 11.60 28.80
CA ASP A 825 -34.16 10.59 28.27
C ASP A 825 -35.08 11.33 27.28
N PRO A 826 -35.07 11.01 25.97
CA PRO A 826 -35.80 11.79 24.98
C PRO A 826 -37.32 11.76 25.22
N TYR A 827 -37.77 10.92 26.15
CA TYR A 827 -39.14 10.82 26.60
C TYR A 827 -39.46 11.72 27.81
N GLU A 828 -38.45 12.29 28.47
CA GLU A 828 -38.59 13.12 29.67
C GLU A 828 -39.53 14.32 29.44
N GLY A 829 -40.40 14.60 30.42
CA GLY A 829 -41.39 15.69 30.34
C GLY A 829 -42.66 15.40 29.55
N LYS A 830 -42.81 14.21 28.95
CA LYS A 830 -44.02 13.77 28.22
C LYS A 830 -44.73 12.57 28.86
N GLN A 831 -44.68 12.47 30.19
CA GLN A 831 -45.37 11.42 30.92
C GLN A 831 -46.88 11.70 30.96
N ALA A 832 -47.68 10.73 30.51
CA ALA A 832 -49.13 10.73 30.64
C ALA A 832 -49.53 10.08 31.97
N ASN A 833 -50.50 10.68 32.66
CA ASN A 833 -51.05 10.12 33.89
C ASN A 833 -52.24 9.22 33.58
N VAL A 834 -51.96 8.00 33.12
CA VAL A 834 -52.97 6.99 32.79
C VAL A 834 -52.98 5.93 33.90
N LYS A 835 -54.17 5.62 34.42
CA LYS A 835 -54.35 4.58 35.44
C LYS A 835 -55.13 3.41 34.87
N PRO A 836 -54.84 2.18 35.31
CA PRO A 836 -55.59 1.02 34.84
C PRO A 836 -57.01 1.07 35.41
N ASP A 837 -58.01 0.86 34.55
CA ASP A 837 -59.41 0.75 34.95
C ASP A 837 -59.82 -0.69 35.28
N LYS A 838 -59.04 -1.69 34.82
CA LYS A 838 -59.14 -3.09 35.28
C LYS A 838 -57.76 -3.68 35.54
N ILE A 839 -57.67 -4.54 36.55
CA ILE A 839 -56.51 -5.37 36.84
C ILE A 839 -57.01 -6.79 37.09
N ILE A 840 -56.50 -7.75 36.32
CA ILE A 840 -56.88 -9.16 36.39
C ILE A 840 -55.61 -9.98 36.66
N GLY A 841 -55.71 -11.03 37.48
CA GLY A 841 -54.62 -11.97 37.70
C GLY A 841 -53.93 -11.85 39.05
N GLY A 842 -52.64 -12.15 39.07
CA GLY A 842 -51.79 -12.36 40.25
C GLY A 842 -51.02 -13.67 40.11
N SER A 843 -49.86 -13.76 40.78
CA SER A 843 -48.97 -14.91 40.68
C SER A 843 -49.64 -16.20 41.16
N GLY A 844 -49.59 -17.26 40.34
CA GLY A 844 -50.10 -18.59 40.71
C GLY A 844 -50.40 -19.49 39.52
N SER A 845 -50.73 -20.74 39.80
CA SER A 845 -51.10 -21.78 38.82
C SER A 845 -52.60 -22.10 38.79
N GLU A 846 -53.39 -21.50 39.68
CA GLU A 846 -54.85 -21.66 39.69
C GLU A 846 -55.50 -20.98 38.47
N PRO A 847 -56.73 -21.37 38.06
CA PRO A 847 -57.48 -20.66 37.03
C PRO A 847 -57.59 -19.16 37.34
N GLY A 848 -57.25 -18.30 36.37
CA GLY A 848 -57.28 -16.84 36.51
C GLY A 848 -56.06 -16.28 37.27
N ARG A 849 -55.05 -17.10 37.56
CA ARG A 849 -53.72 -16.69 38.04
C ARG A 849 -52.66 -17.05 37.00
N PHE A 850 -51.56 -16.30 36.98
CA PHE A 850 -50.53 -16.43 35.94
C PHE A 850 -49.13 -16.60 36.55
N GLN A 851 -48.22 -17.16 35.78
CA GLN A 851 -46.77 -17.08 35.99
C GLN A 851 -46.13 -16.59 34.69
N ARG A 852 -45.63 -15.34 34.74
CA ARG A 852 -45.05 -14.65 33.59
C ARG A 852 -45.97 -14.64 32.35
N PRO A 853 -47.16 -14.03 32.42
CA PRO A 853 -47.98 -13.83 31.23
C PRO A 853 -47.20 -12.97 30.23
N ARG A 854 -46.84 -13.52 29.07
CA ARG A 854 -45.99 -12.79 28.10
C ARG A 854 -46.80 -12.07 27.05
N ASP A 855 -47.75 -12.76 26.44
CA ASP A 855 -48.53 -12.21 25.35
C ASP A 855 -50.04 -12.42 25.56
N LEU A 856 -50.83 -11.58 24.91
CA LEU A 856 -52.27 -11.66 24.91
C LEU A 856 -52.82 -11.31 23.52
N ALA A 857 -53.88 -12.00 23.13
CA ALA A 857 -54.65 -11.69 21.93
C ALA A 857 -56.12 -11.48 22.29
N ILE A 858 -56.78 -10.59 21.55
CA ILE A 858 -58.19 -10.24 21.75
C ILE A 858 -58.99 -10.83 20.59
N ALA A 859 -60.00 -11.63 20.91
CA ALA A 859 -60.92 -12.15 19.90
C ALA A 859 -61.99 -11.12 19.52
N ALA A 860 -62.68 -11.36 18.40
CA ALA A 860 -63.69 -10.45 17.87
C ALA A 860 -64.88 -10.20 18.83
N ASP A 861 -65.14 -11.12 19.76
CA ASP A 861 -66.15 -11.00 20.81
C ASP A 861 -65.67 -10.23 22.06
N GLY A 862 -64.40 -9.79 22.07
CA GLY A 862 -63.75 -9.09 23.17
C GLY A 862 -63.22 -10.01 24.28
N SER A 863 -63.26 -11.33 24.09
CA SER A 863 -62.60 -12.29 24.99
C SER A 863 -61.08 -12.27 24.81
N LEU A 864 -60.34 -12.64 25.84
CA LEU A 864 -58.89 -12.52 25.93
C LEU A 864 -58.23 -13.90 25.97
N TYR A 865 -57.25 -14.14 25.11
CA TYR A 865 -56.40 -15.32 25.16
C TYR A 865 -55.02 -14.93 25.64
N ILE A 866 -54.57 -15.53 26.74
CA ILE A 866 -53.32 -15.16 27.41
C ILE A 866 -52.37 -16.33 27.45
N VAL A 867 -51.12 -16.06 27.05
CA VAL A 867 -50.02 -17.00 27.13
C VAL A 867 -49.41 -16.93 28.52
N ASP A 868 -49.69 -17.95 29.32
CA ASP A 868 -49.21 -18.11 30.68
C ASP A 868 -47.91 -18.93 30.66
N THR A 869 -46.82 -18.24 30.29
CA THR A 869 -45.59 -18.85 29.75
C THR A 869 -44.95 -19.86 30.70
N ASP A 870 -44.74 -19.51 31.97
CA ASP A 870 -44.05 -20.41 32.92
C ASP A 870 -45.00 -21.49 33.48
N ASN A 871 -46.31 -21.32 33.32
CA ASN A 871 -47.27 -22.40 33.55
C ASN A 871 -47.49 -23.29 32.30
N HIS A 872 -46.82 -22.99 31.18
CA HIS A 872 -46.87 -23.79 29.94
C HIS A 872 -48.29 -23.98 29.39
N ARG A 873 -49.11 -22.94 29.44
CA ARG A 873 -50.53 -23.02 29.07
C ARG A 873 -51.07 -21.73 28.46
N VAL A 874 -52.25 -21.83 27.88
CA VAL A 874 -53.06 -20.69 27.45
C VAL A 874 -54.32 -20.63 28.31
N GLN A 875 -54.70 -19.42 28.73
CA GLN A 875 -55.96 -19.16 29.41
C GLN A 875 -56.84 -18.25 28.55
N HIS A 876 -58.07 -18.68 28.31
CA HIS A 876 -59.10 -17.90 27.63
C HIS A 876 -60.07 -17.32 28.66
N LEU A 877 -60.21 -16.00 28.67
CA LEU A 877 -61.03 -15.26 29.62
C LEU A 877 -62.10 -14.45 28.89
N ASP A 878 -63.22 -14.19 29.55
CA ASP A 878 -64.13 -13.15 29.11
C ASP A 878 -63.55 -11.74 29.37
N SER A 879 -64.21 -10.71 28.86
CA SER A 879 -63.80 -9.29 29.02
C SER A 879 -63.89 -8.75 30.46
N ASN A 880 -64.43 -9.56 31.40
CA ASN A 880 -64.46 -9.28 32.83
C ASN A 880 -63.37 -10.05 33.61
N GLY A 881 -62.60 -10.92 32.94
CA GLY A 881 -61.55 -11.73 33.54
C GLY A 881 -61.99 -13.07 34.09
N ASN A 882 -63.22 -13.52 33.82
CA ASN A 882 -63.66 -14.86 34.19
C ASN A 882 -63.05 -15.89 33.23
N VAL A 883 -62.53 -16.99 33.77
CA VAL A 883 -61.94 -18.07 32.97
C VAL A 883 -63.03 -18.83 32.23
N LEU A 884 -62.90 -18.91 30.91
CA LEU A 884 -63.75 -19.71 30.02
C LEU A 884 -63.12 -21.08 29.77
N HIS A 885 -61.87 -21.10 29.30
CA HIS A 885 -61.14 -22.31 28.95
C HIS A 885 -59.66 -22.20 29.36
N ILE A 886 -59.05 -23.34 29.72
CA ILE A 886 -57.62 -23.47 29.98
C ILE A 886 -57.14 -24.73 29.29
N TRP A 887 -56.05 -24.63 28.55
CA TRP A 887 -55.40 -25.78 27.94
C TRP A 887 -53.89 -25.58 27.86
N GLY A 888 -53.16 -26.69 27.70
CA GLY A 888 -51.71 -26.69 27.73
C GLY A 888 -51.14 -27.26 29.03
N THR A 889 -50.04 -27.98 28.88
CA THR A 889 -49.18 -28.48 29.96
C THR A 889 -47.74 -28.50 29.44
N PHE A 890 -46.76 -28.63 30.35
CA PHE A 890 -45.35 -28.75 29.95
C PHE A 890 -45.12 -29.97 29.04
N GLY A 891 -44.44 -29.74 27.91
CA GLY A 891 -43.90 -30.78 27.05
C GLY A 891 -42.70 -30.25 26.26
N ASP A 892 -41.61 -31.00 26.22
CA ASP A 892 -40.34 -30.59 25.59
C ASP A 892 -40.05 -31.41 24.33
N ALA A 893 -40.31 -30.81 23.16
CA ALA A 893 -40.11 -31.43 21.86
C ALA A 893 -38.62 -31.59 21.47
N THR A 894 -37.69 -30.99 22.24
CA THR A 894 -36.25 -31.05 21.95
C THR A 894 -35.56 -32.26 22.57
N THR A 895 -36.11 -32.79 23.67
CA THR A 895 -35.54 -33.95 24.40
C THR A 895 -36.46 -35.15 24.45
N MET A 896 -37.77 -34.97 24.24
CA MET A 896 -38.78 -36.03 24.23
C MET A 896 -39.84 -35.80 23.14
N ASP A 897 -40.69 -36.80 22.89
CA ASP A 897 -41.83 -36.64 21.98
C ASP A 897 -42.93 -35.85 22.71
N ALA A 898 -43.13 -34.59 22.33
CA ALA A 898 -44.11 -33.69 22.93
C ALA A 898 -45.38 -33.61 22.06
N PRO A 899 -46.51 -34.21 22.47
CA PRO A 899 -47.72 -34.25 21.66
C PRO A 899 -48.31 -32.84 21.46
N GLY A 900 -49.11 -32.69 20.40
CA GLY A 900 -49.85 -31.44 20.15
C GLY A 900 -50.72 -31.04 21.35
N GLY A 901 -50.73 -29.75 21.67
CA GLY A 901 -51.40 -29.21 22.86
C GLY A 901 -50.56 -29.21 24.13
N THR A 902 -49.27 -29.59 24.07
CA THR A 902 -48.28 -29.31 25.12
C THR A 902 -47.37 -28.14 24.72
N PHE A 903 -46.78 -27.44 25.68
CA PHE A 903 -45.94 -26.27 25.41
C PHE A 903 -44.64 -26.28 26.23
N ASN A 904 -43.59 -25.66 25.70
CA ASN A 904 -42.37 -25.33 26.42
C ASN A 904 -42.16 -23.81 26.33
N GLN A 905 -42.58 -23.12 27.39
CA GLN A 905 -42.56 -21.67 27.49
C GLN A 905 -43.06 -21.03 26.18
N PRO A 906 -44.38 -21.08 25.91
CA PRO A 906 -44.98 -20.39 24.77
C PRO A 906 -44.88 -18.87 24.98
N TRP A 907 -44.68 -18.09 23.91
CA TRP A 907 -44.54 -16.63 24.02
C TRP A 907 -45.65 -15.90 23.29
N GLY A 908 -45.77 -16.06 21.97
CA GLY A 908 -46.69 -15.31 21.13
C GLY A 908 -48.05 -15.99 20.95
N ILE A 909 -49.10 -15.20 20.79
CA ILE A 909 -50.45 -15.67 20.49
C ILE A 909 -51.19 -14.75 19.53
N ALA A 910 -51.94 -15.34 18.61
CA ALA A 910 -52.83 -14.62 17.71
C ALA A 910 -54.15 -15.36 17.52
N VAL A 911 -55.22 -14.62 17.26
CA VAL A 911 -56.54 -15.18 16.97
C VAL A 911 -56.99 -14.71 15.60
N ASP A 912 -57.39 -15.64 14.75
CA ASP A 912 -57.90 -15.31 13.42
C ASP A 912 -59.39 -14.92 13.42
N GLN A 913 -59.86 -14.41 12.27
CA GLN A 913 -61.26 -13.98 12.13
C GLN A 913 -62.28 -15.11 12.27
N ALA A 914 -61.85 -16.37 12.11
CA ALA A 914 -62.69 -17.56 12.30
C ALA A 914 -62.66 -18.08 13.74
N GLY A 915 -61.86 -17.47 14.63
CA GLY A 915 -61.72 -17.83 16.04
C GLY A 915 -60.69 -18.94 16.30
N PHE A 916 -59.85 -19.31 15.32
CA PHE A 916 -58.73 -20.20 15.60
C PHE A 916 -57.60 -19.44 16.30
N VAL A 917 -56.98 -20.12 17.26
CA VAL A 917 -55.91 -19.57 18.10
C VAL A 917 -54.58 -20.17 17.66
N TYR A 918 -53.60 -19.33 17.37
CA TYR A 918 -52.25 -19.73 16.98
C TYR A 918 -51.28 -19.34 18.08
N VAL A 919 -50.42 -20.27 18.49
CA VAL A 919 -49.49 -20.08 19.61
C VAL A 919 -48.08 -20.38 19.15
N ALA A 920 -47.17 -19.45 19.41
CA ALA A 920 -45.73 -19.64 19.21
C ALA A 920 -45.15 -20.37 20.43
N ASP A 921 -44.87 -21.66 20.25
CA ASP A 921 -44.28 -22.53 21.26
C ASP A 921 -42.75 -22.39 21.18
N THR A 922 -42.26 -21.27 21.72
CA THR A 922 -40.94 -20.71 21.44
C THR A 922 -39.80 -21.71 21.65
N TRP A 923 -39.78 -22.43 22.76
CA TRP A 923 -38.69 -23.36 23.07
C TRP A 923 -38.91 -24.79 22.56
N ASN A 924 -40.08 -25.07 21.99
CA ASN A 924 -40.27 -26.25 21.13
C ASN A 924 -40.09 -25.92 19.64
N HIS A 925 -39.78 -24.66 19.29
CA HIS A 925 -39.47 -24.23 17.93
C HIS A 925 -40.59 -24.53 16.92
N ARG A 926 -41.85 -24.39 17.36
CA ARG A 926 -43.03 -24.72 16.55
C ARG A 926 -44.16 -23.72 16.74
N ILE A 927 -45.06 -23.67 15.77
CA ILE A 927 -46.35 -22.98 15.84
C ILE A 927 -47.45 -24.03 15.98
N GLN A 928 -48.41 -23.78 16.87
CA GLN A 928 -49.55 -24.67 17.09
C GLN A 928 -50.87 -23.93 16.87
N LYS A 929 -51.83 -24.60 16.22
CA LYS A 929 -53.17 -24.09 15.93
C LYS A 929 -54.22 -24.81 16.78
N PHE A 930 -55.16 -24.06 17.34
CA PHE A 930 -56.23 -24.54 18.21
C PHE A 930 -57.60 -23.97 17.79
N THR A 931 -58.68 -24.66 18.15
CA THR A 931 -60.04 -24.09 18.09
C THR A 931 -60.22 -23.02 19.19
N ALA A 932 -61.31 -22.25 19.12
CA ALA A 932 -61.64 -21.23 20.12
C ALA A 932 -61.73 -21.80 21.55
N GLU A 933 -62.11 -23.07 21.70
CA GLU A 933 -62.22 -23.80 22.97
C GLU A 933 -60.91 -24.51 23.38
N GLY A 934 -59.80 -24.25 22.68
CA GLY A 934 -58.48 -24.78 23.00
C GLY A 934 -58.21 -26.21 22.54
N GLN A 935 -59.00 -26.77 21.62
CA GLN A 935 -58.75 -28.10 21.07
C GLN A 935 -57.64 -28.04 20.02
N PHE A 936 -56.63 -28.90 20.14
CA PHE A 936 -55.51 -28.96 19.20
C PHE A 936 -55.99 -29.33 17.78
N VAL A 937 -55.55 -28.56 16.79
CA VAL A 937 -55.89 -28.78 15.37
C VAL A 937 -54.68 -29.31 14.60
N THR A 938 -53.57 -28.56 14.62
CA THR A 938 -52.34 -28.92 13.90
C THR A 938 -51.14 -28.17 14.47
N GLN A 939 -49.93 -28.59 14.06
CA GLN A 939 -48.68 -27.93 14.39
C GLN A 939 -47.69 -28.04 13.24
N TRP A 940 -46.77 -27.09 13.16
CA TRP A 940 -45.63 -27.15 12.25
C TRP A 940 -44.43 -26.43 12.85
N GLY A 941 -43.24 -26.88 12.45
CA GLY A 941 -41.98 -26.31 12.90
C GLY A 941 -41.13 -27.28 13.70
N TYR A 942 -39.83 -27.04 13.69
CA TYR A 942 -38.82 -27.74 14.49
C TYR A 942 -37.59 -26.84 14.65
N PHE A 943 -36.69 -27.19 15.58
CA PHE A 943 -35.46 -26.44 15.78
C PHE A 943 -34.55 -26.51 14.54
N GLY A 944 -34.19 -25.36 13.98
CA GLY A 944 -33.21 -25.29 12.90
C GLY A 944 -32.78 -23.86 12.55
N GLN A 945 -31.72 -23.76 11.75
CA GLN A 945 -31.05 -22.52 11.34
C GLN A 945 -31.48 -22.08 9.95
N ALA A 946 -32.79 -22.03 9.72
CA ALA A 946 -33.40 -21.60 8.46
C ALA A 946 -33.11 -22.48 7.22
N GLU A 947 -32.68 -23.73 7.40
CA GLU A 947 -32.48 -24.69 6.29
C GLU A 947 -33.77 -25.05 5.55
N THR A 948 -34.92 -24.95 6.22
CA THR A 948 -36.26 -25.00 5.61
C THR A 948 -37.11 -23.83 6.12
N PRO A 949 -38.24 -23.52 5.46
CA PRO A 949 -39.13 -22.47 5.94
C PRO A 949 -39.75 -22.76 7.32
N THR A 950 -39.85 -24.03 7.70
CA THR A 950 -40.36 -24.49 9.01
C THR A 950 -39.26 -24.76 10.03
N ALA A 951 -37.99 -24.59 9.66
CA ALA A 951 -36.86 -24.66 10.60
C ALA A 951 -36.80 -23.35 11.40
N PHE A 952 -37.39 -23.33 12.60
CA PHE A 952 -37.45 -22.15 13.46
C PHE A 952 -36.38 -22.19 14.53
N TRP A 953 -35.90 -21.00 14.92
CA TRP A 953 -35.06 -20.81 16.09
C TRP A 953 -35.71 -19.81 17.02
N GLY A 954 -36.59 -20.29 17.89
CA GLY A 954 -37.28 -19.46 18.87
C GLY A 954 -38.27 -18.51 18.20
N PRO A 955 -39.36 -19.02 17.59
CA PRO A 955 -40.42 -18.16 17.11
C PRO A 955 -41.06 -17.45 18.32
N ARG A 956 -41.22 -16.13 18.28
CA ARG A 956 -41.66 -15.36 19.47
C ARG A 956 -43.02 -14.70 19.33
N ASP A 957 -43.31 -14.09 18.19
CA ASP A 957 -44.56 -13.36 17.99
C ASP A 957 -45.26 -13.81 16.69
N ILE A 958 -46.59 -13.64 16.66
CA ILE A 958 -47.46 -13.96 15.54
C ILE A 958 -48.39 -12.77 15.30
N ALA A 959 -48.33 -12.17 14.12
CA ALA A 959 -49.30 -11.18 13.66
C ALA A 959 -50.12 -11.74 12.49
N ILE A 960 -51.41 -11.44 12.43
CA ILE A 960 -52.30 -11.88 11.34
C ILE A 960 -52.75 -10.66 10.56
N ASP A 961 -52.64 -10.71 9.24
CA ASP A 961 -53.09 -9.62 8.38
C ASP A 961 -54.58 -9.75 7.98
N ALA A 962 -55.08 -8.76 7.24
CA ALA A 962 -56.48 -8.74 6.80
C ALA A 962 -56.84 -9.88 5.83
N GLN A 963 -55.86 -10.56 5.23
CA GLN A 963 -56.03 -11.73 4.36
C GLN A 963 -55.90 -13.05 5.13
N ASN A 964 -55.81 -13.00 6.45
CA ASN A 964 -55.66 -14.16 7.33
C ASN A 964 -54.32 -14.90 7.16
N ARG A 965 -53.27 -14.20 6.71
CA ARG A 965 -51.90 -14.73 6.61
C ARG A 965 -51.16 -14.49 7.93
N LEU A 966 -50.39 -15.47 8.36
CA LEU A 966 -49.65 -15.47 9.62
C LEU A 966 -48.21 -15.00 9.40
N PHE A 967 -47.82 -13.92 10.05
CA PHE A 967 -46.46 -13.40 10.08
C PHE A 967 -45.82 -13.77 11.41
N ILE A 968 -44.76 -14.57 11.36
CA ILE A 968 -44.07 -15.09 12.53
C ILE A 968 -42.68 -14.51 12.61
N SER A 969 -42.30 -13.98 13.77
CA SER A 969 -40.93 -13.56 14.05
C SER A 969 -40.08 -14.78 14.43
N ASP A 970 -39.26 -15.25 13.49
CA ASP A 970 -38.29 -16.33 13.69
C ASP A 970 -36.99 -15.72 14.26
N THR A 971 -37.06 -15.36 15.55
CA THR A 971 -36.15 -14.41 16.19
C THR A 971 -34.68 -14.85 16.11
N GLY A 972 -34.36 -16.11 16.40
CA GLY A 972 -32.98 -16.61 16.38
C GLY A 972 -32.38 -16.65 14.97
N ASN A 973 -33.22 -16.84 13.95
CA ASN A 973 -32.81 -16.82 12.54
C ASN A 973 -32.87 -15.43 11.89
N LYS A 974 -33.22 -14.39 12.67
CA LYS A 974 -33.18 -12.98 12.25
C LYS A 974 -34.07 -12.69 11.03
N ARG A 975 -35.25 -13.31 10.96
CA ARG A 975 -36.19 -13.21 9.83
C ARG A 975 -37.65 -13.21 10.26
N ILE A 976 -38.53 -12.79 9.36
CA ILE A 976 -39.99 -12.95 9.45
C ILE A 976 -40.40 -14.02 8.45
N VAL A 977 -41.25 -14.96 8.85
CA VAL A 977 -41.75 -16.04 8.00
C VAL A 977 -43.26 -15.98 7.93
N VAL A 978 -43.81 -16.15 6.73
CA VAL A 978 -45.22 -15.95 6.41
C VAL A 978 -45.87 -17.27 6.02
N PHE A 979 -47.02 -17.58 6.61
CA PHE A 979 -47.81 -18.80 6.35
C PHE A 979 -49.28 -18.46 6.08
N ASP A 980 -50.01 -19.38 5.42
CA ASP A 980 -51.48 -19.33 5.36
C ASP A 980 -52.14 -19.98 6.60
N SER A 981 -53.47 -19.89 6.69
CA SER A 981 -54.26 -20.45 7.78
C SER A 981 -54.16 -21.98 7.93
N GLU A 982 -53.72 -22.68 6.88
CA GLU A 982 -53.52 -24.13 6.85
C GLU A 982 -52.11 -24.53 7.30
N GLY A 983 -51.21 -23.57 7.50
CA GLY A 983 -49.82 -23.79 7.89
C GLY A 983 -48.88 -24.03 6.71
N ASN A 984 -49.28 -23.69 5.48
CA ASN A 984 -48.39 -23.73 4.33
C ASN A 984 -47.54 -22.47 4.25
N TYR A 985 -46.27 -22.65 3.92
CA TYR A 985 -45.33 -21.54 3.75
C TYR A 985 -45.68 -20.67 2.54
N LEU A 986 -45.64 -19.35 2.72
CA LEU A 986 -45.86 -18.36 1.66
C LEU A 986 -44.57 -17.59 1.31
N ALA A 987 -43.89 -17.00 2.30
CA ALA A 987 -42.70 -16.16 2.08
C ALA A 987 -41.81 -16.04 3.34
N ALA A 988 -40.57 -15.60 3.17
CA ALA A 988 -39.67 -15.24 4.26
C ALA A 988 -38.89 -13.97 3.89
N TYR A 989 -38.65 -13.12 4.88
CA TYR A 989 -37.97 -11.84 4.69
C TYR A 989 -37.02 -11.52 5.84
N GLY A 990 -35.85 -11.00 5.51
CA GLY A 990 -34.83 -10.60 6.46
C GLY A 990 -33.65 -11.56 6.61
N LYS A 991 -32.57 -11.03 7.19
CA LYS A 991 -31.32 -11.71 7.56
C LYS A 991 -30.63 -10.90 8.65
N ALA A 992 -29.59 -11.47 9.28
CA ALA A 992 -28.78 -10.77 10.27
C ALA A 992 -28.11 -9.50 9.69
N GLY A 993 -28.21 -8.37 10.38
CA GLY A 993 -27.52 -7.13 10.01
C GLY A 993 -28.14 -5.85 10.57
N LEU A 994 -27.68 -4.69 10.06
CA LEU A 994 -28.04 -3.34 10.55
C LEU A 994 -28.74 -2.48 9.49
N LEU A 995 -28.69 -2.89 8.22
CA LEU A 995 -29.31 -2.13 7.13
C LEU A 995 -30.84 -2.27 7.16
N PRO A 996 -31.59 -1.43 6.40
CA PRO A 996 -33.03 -1.62 6.23
C PRO A 996 -33.37 -3.01 5.72
N GLY A 997 -34.32 -3.69 6.37
CA GLY A 997 -34.70 -5.07 6.07
C GLY A 997 -33.74 -6.15 6.60
N GLU A 998 -32.64 -5.76 7.27
CA GLU A 998 -31.82 -6.65 8.10
C GLU A 998 -32.24 -6.51 9.57
N PHE A 999 -32.15 -7.58 10.34
CA PHE A 999 -32.64 -7.66 11.71
C PHE A 999 -31.60 -8.19 12.69
N ASP A 1000 -31.72 -7.80 13.95
CA ASP A 1000 -31.09 -8.45 15.10
C ASP A 1000 -32.11 -8.63 16.24
N GLU A 1001 -32.52 -9.88 16.46
CA GLU A 1001 -33.66 -10.28 17.31
C GLU A 1001 -34.97 -9.54 16.96
N PRO A 1002 -35.58 -9.79 15.79
CA PRO A 1002 -36.92 -9.32 15.54
C PRO A 1002 -37.89 -10.03 16.49
N VAL A 1003 -38.73 -9.29 17.22
CA VAL A 1003 -39.71 -9.86 18.16
C VAL A 1003 -41.12 -9.39 17.85
N GLY A 1004 -41.56 -8.26 18.42
CA GLY A 1004 -42.92 -7.75 18.25
C GLY A 1004 -43.28 -7.45 16.80
N LEU A 1005 -44.46 -7.89 16.38
CA LEU A 1005 -45.06 -7.69 15.07
C LEU A 1005 -46.45 -7.08 15.24
N ALA A 1006 -46.75 -6.00 14.51
CA ALA A 1006 -48.09 -5.42 14.53
C ALA A 1006 -48.47 -4.87 13.15
N PHE A 1007 -49.73 -5.07 12.76
CA PHE A 1007 -50.30 -4.44 11.57
C PHE A 1007 -51.05 -3.17 11.96
N GLY A 1008 -50.80 -2.09 11.21
CA GLY A 1008 -51.64 -0.89 11.25
C GLY A 1008 -52.91 -1.06 10.41
N PRO A 1009 -53.96 -0.24 10.64
CA PRO A 1009 -55.18 -0.22 9.82
C PRO A 1009 -54.91 0.14 8.35
N ASP A 1010 -53.74 0.72 8.05
CA ASP A 1010 -53.26 1.00 6.69
C ASP A 1010 -52.56 -0.19 6.00
N GLY A 1011 -52.48 -1.35 6.67
CA GLY A 1011 -51.85 -2.56 6.16
C GLY A 1011 -50.32 -2.59 6.27
N ARG A 1012 -49.69 -1.58 6.90
CA ARG A 1012 -48.24 -1.61 7.16
C ARG A 1012 -47.90 -2.54 8.32
N LEU A 1013 -46.81 -3.27 8.17
CA LEU A 1013 -46.22 -4.11 9.21
C LEU A 1013 -45.15 -3.33 9.96
N TYR A 1014 -45.27 -3.29 11.28
CA TYR A 1014 -44.29 -2.74 12.20
C TYR A 1014 -43.54 -3.90 12.87
N VAL A 1015 -42.22 -3.83 12.88
CA VAL A 1015 -41.34 -4.88 13.37
C VAL A 1015 -40.42 -4.31 14.44
N ALA A 1016 -40.48 -4.86 15.65
CA ALA A 1016 -39.55 -4.55 16.73
C ALA A 1016 -38.23 -5.28 16.48
N ASP A 1017 -37.27 -4.55 15.90
CA ASP A 1017 -35.91 -5.01 15.64
C ASP A 1017 -35.06 -4.76 16.89
N THR A 1018 -35.25 -5.66 17.87
CA THR A 1018 -35.02 -5.39 19.30
C THR A 1018 -33.59 -5.02 19.61
N TRP A 1019 -32.60 -5.81 19.17
CA TRP A 1019 -31.19 -5.53 19.49
C TRP A 1019 -30.56 -4.48 18.59
N ASN A 1020 -31.22 -4.15 17.48
CA ASN A 1020 -30.94 -2.95 16.72
C ASN A 1020 -31.60 -1.69 17.31
N GLN A 1021 -32.41 -1.84 18.37
CA GLN A 1021 -33.03 -0.75 19.15
C GLN A 1021 -33.91 0.14 18.29
N ARG A 1022 -34.68 -0.45 17.37
CA ARG A 1022 -35.50 0.31 16.43
C ARG A 1022 -36.78 -0.41 16.08
N ILE A 1023 -37.77 0.36 15.66
CA ILE A 1023 -38.93 -0.16 14.92
C ILE A 1023 -38.65 0.04 13.44
N GLN A 1024 -38.83 -1.00 12.64
CA GLN A 1024 -38.83 -0.91 11.17
C GLN A 1024 -40.25 -1.10 10.65
N VAL A 1025 -40.61 -0.34 9.62
CA VAL A 1025 -41.96 -0.37 9.03
C VAL A 1025 -41.89 -0.75 7.56
N PHE A 1026 -42.78 -1.65 7.16
CA PHE A 1026 -42.85 -2.18 5.81
C PHE A 1026 -44.27 -2.09 5.27
N SER A 1027 -44.40 -1.72 4.00
CA SER A 1027 -45.60 -2.05 3.23
C SER A 1027 -45.40 -3.38 2.53
N ILE A 1028 -46.44 -4.19 2.43
CA ILE A 1028 -46.38 -5.53 1.83
C ILE A 1028 -47.30 -5.56 0.62
N ASP A 1029 -46.77 -5.93 -0.54
CA ASP A 1029 -47.57 -6.06 -1.76
C ASP A 1029 -48.29 -7.42 -1.84
N ASP A 1030 -49.13 -7.59 -2.86
CA ASP A 1030 -49.90 -8.82 -3.09
C ASP A 1030 -49.00 -10.06 -3.33
N GLN A 1031 -47.74 -9.84 -3.72
CA GLN A 1031 -46.74 -10.90 -3.93
C GLN A 1031 -45.88 -11.17 -2.67
N LEU A 1032 -46.22 -10.58 -1.53
CA LEU A 1032 -45.48 -10.69 -0.26
C LEU A 1032 -44.06 -10.09 -0.31
N ASN A 1033 -43.81 -9.10 -1.16
CA ASN A 1033 -42.57 -8.33 -1.09
C ASN A 1033 -42.66 -7.26 -0.01
N PHE A 1034 -41.67 -7.24 0.88
CA PHE A 1034 -41.57 -6.26 1.95
C PHE A 1034 -40.83 -5.02 1.42
N ILE A 1035 -41.52 -3.89 1.38
CA ILE A 1035 -40.99 -2.61 0.93
C ILE A 1035 -40.75 -1.75 2.17
N PHE A 1036 -39.48 -1.47 2.47
CA PHE A 1036 -39.09 -0.61 3.59
C PHE A 1036 -39.66 0.80 3.42
N GLN A 1037 -40.33 1.31 4.46
CA GLN A 1037 -40.95 2.63 4.46
C GLN A 1037 -40.17 3.61 5.34
N ASN A 1038 -40.03 3.30 6.63
CA ASN A 1038 -39.29 4.10 7.59
C ASN A 1038 -38.79 3.25 8.77
N SER A 1039 -37.96 3.86 9.60
CA SER A 1039 -37.53 3.30 10.88
C SER A 1039 -37.18 4.41 11.86
N TRP A 1040 -37.35 4.17 13.16
CA TRP A 1040 -36.92 5.08 14.21
C TRP A 1040 -36.35 4.30 15.40
N GLU A 1041 -35.44 4.96 16.13
CA GLU A 1041 -34.76 4.37 17.29
C GLU A 1041 -35.66 4.40 18.53
N ILE A 1042 -35.55 3.36 19.35
CA ILE A 1042 -36.17 3.25 20.67
C ILE A 1042 -35.05 3.25 21.71
N PHE A 1043 -34.90 4.38 22.41
CA PHE A 1043 -33.85 4.60 23.39
C PHE A 1043 -33.98 3.69 24.63
N GLY A 1044 -35.21 3.24 24.94
CA GLY A 1044 -35.49 2.33 26.05
C GLY A 1044 -35.01 0.89 25.85
N TRP A 1045 -34.74 0.47 24.61
CA TRP A 1045 -34.35 -0.92 24.31
C TRP A 1045 -32.83 -1.11 24.38
N TYR A 1046 -32.21 -0.93 25.54
CA TYR A 1046 -30.75 -0.98 25.68
C TYR A 1046 -30.19 -2.37 26.04
N GLY A 1047 -30.98 -3.24 26.64
CA GLY A 1047 -30.57 -4.57 27.04
C GLY A 1047 -30.57 -5.62 25.94
N GLN A 1048 -29.77 -6.66 26.17
CA GLN A 1048 -29.69 -7.84 25.31
C GLN A 1048 -30.23 -9.11 25.97
N SER A 1049 -31.05 -8.98 27.03
CA SER A 1049 -31.60 -10.16 27.68
C SER A 1049 -32.55 -10.90 26.72
N LEU A 1050 -32.51 -12.23 26.78
CA LEU A 1050 -33.42 -13.09 26.03
C LEU A 1050 -34.84 -13.05 26.60
N ASP A 1051 -34.99 -12.47 27.78
CA ASP A 1051 -36.17 -12.52 28.62
C ASP A 1051 -37.09 -11.30 28.47
N ASN A 1052 -36.52 -10.12 28.21
CA ASN A 1052 -37.17 -8.82 28.23
C ASN A 1052 -37.37 -8.28 26.81
N LYS A 1053 -38.23 -8.97 26.05
CA LYS A 1053 -38.46 -8.61 24.64
C LYS A 1053 -39.66 -7.67 24.48
N PRO A 1054 -39.53 -6.63 23.65
CA PRO A 1054 -40.61 -5.70 23.40
C PRO A 1054 -41.59 -6.21 22.33
N TYR A 1055 -42.85 -5.88 22.54
CA TYR A 1055 -43.99 -6.15 21.66
C TYR A 1055 -44.61 -4.83 21.20
N LEU A 1056 -45.38 -4.90 20.11
CA LEU A 1056 -45.97 -3.75 19.44
C LEU A 1056 -47.50 -3.93 19.33
N ALA A 1057 -48.24 -2.82 19.34
CA ALA A 1057 -49.58 -2.77 18.77
C ALA A 1057 -49.84 -1.42 18.12
N VAL A 1058 -50.81 -1.39 17.19
CA VAL A 1058 -51.17 -0.19 16.45
C VAL A 1058 -52.67 0.03 16.54
N ASP A 1059 -53.09 1.26 16.88
CA ASP A 1059 -54.51 1.59 17.00
C ASP A 1059 -55.14 2.00 15.67
N ASN A 1060 -56.46 2.18 15.68
CA ASN A 1060 -57.24 2.60 14.52
C ASN A 1060 -56.87 4.02 14.01
N GLN A 1061 -56.10 4.78 14.78
CA GLN A 1061 -55.58 6.11 14.41
C GLN A 1061 -54.13 6.05 13.88
N ASN A 1062 -53.54 4.85 13.76
CA ASN A 1062 -52.13 4.61 13.43
C ASN A 1062 -51.13 5.13 14.47
N PHE A 1063 -51.51 5.24 15.75
CA PHE A 1063 -50.50 5.33 16.81
C PHE A 1063 -49.91 3.96 17.08
N VAL A 1064 -48.58 3.93 17.16
CA VAL A 1064 -47.78 2.75 17.44
C VAL A 1064 -47.39 2.77 18.90
N TYR A 1065 -47.80 1.74 19.63
CA TYR A 1065 -47.44 1.55 21.03
C TYR A 1065 -46.41 0.44 21.11
N CYS A 1066 -45.40 0.63 21.95
CA CYS A 1066 -44.44 -0.42 22.24
C CYS A 1066 -44.15 -0.53 23.73
N THR A 1067 -43.90 -1.75 24.18
CA THR A 1067 -43.38 -1.98 25.53
C THR A 1067 -41.92 -1.52 25.60
N ASP A 1068 -41.57 -0.90 26.72
CA ASP A 1068 -40.19 -0.68 27.15
C ASP A 1068 -39.98 -1.49 28.45
N PRO A 1069 -39.65 -2.79 28.32
CA PRO A 1069 -39.61 -3.70 29.47
C PRO A 1069 -38.60 -3.27 30.55
N GLU A 1070 -37.47 -2.69 30.15
CA GLU A 1070 -36.42 -2.24 31.07
C GLU A 1070 -36.64 -0.82 31.59
N GLY A 1071 -37.36 0.02 30.84
CA GLY A 1071 -37.84 1.31 31.32
C GLY A 1071 -39.13 1.23 32.15
N PHE A 1072 -39.72 0.03 32.33
CA PHE A 1072 -40.96 -0.22 33.06
C PHE A 1072 -42.13 0.67 32.60
N ARG A 1073 -42.26 0.85 31.28
CA ARG A 1073 -43.20 1.80 30.69
C ARG A 1073 -43.69 1.37 29.31
N ILE A 1074 -44.70 2.08 28.82
CA ILE A 1074 -45.23 1.97 27.47
C ILE A 1074 -44.96 3.27 26.74
N LEU A 1075 -44.45 3.17 25.51
CA LEU A 1075 -44.13 4.31 24.67
C LEU A 1075 -45.14 4.41 23.53
N GLN A 1076 -45.61 5.62 23.23
CA GLN A 1076 -46.51 5.90 22.12
C GLN A 1076 -45.82 6.78 21.07
N PHE A 1077 -45.91 6.36 19.82
CA PHE A 1077 -45.41 7.06 18.64
C PHE A 1077 -46.53 7.24 17.61
N ASN A 1078 -46.40 8.24 16.74
CA ASN A 1078 -47.23 8.30 15.54
C ASN A 1078 -46.67 7.37 14.43
N ALA A 1079 -47.41 7.25 13.33
CA ALA A 1079 -47.04 6.51 12.12
C ALA A 1079 -45.68 6.88 11.49
N ASN A 1080 -45.13 8.06 11.79
CA ASN A 1080 -43.84 8.54 11.26
C ASN A 1080 -42.67 8.24 12.20
N GLY A 1081 -42.93 7.80 13.43
CA GLY A 1081 -41.93 7.57 14.46
C GLY A 1081 -41.69 8.74 15.40
N ASP A 1082 -42.52 9.77 15.37
CA ASP A 1082 -42.42 10.87 16.34
C ASP A 1082 -43.01 10.44 17.68
N PHE A 1083 -42.25 10.66 18.75
CA PHE A 1083 -42.66 10.31 20.11
C PHE A 1083 -43.75 11.25 20.64
N ILE A 1084 -44.86 10.68 21.10
CA ILE A 1084 -46.04 11.39 21.58
C ILE A 1084 -46.01 11.51 23.10
N GLN A 1085 -46.05 10.37 23.80
CA GLN A 1085 -46.11 10.30 25.26
C GLN A 1085 -45.69 8.90 25.76
N TYR A 1086 -45.47 8.78 27.06
CA TYR A 1086 -45.29 7.50 27.73
C TYR A 1086 -46.09 7.43 29.03
N TRP A 1087 -46.38 6.23 29.51
CA TRP A 1087 -46.90 6.02 30.87
C TRP A 1087 -46.34 4.75 31.48
N GLY A 1088 -46.46 4.65 32.80
CA GLY A 1088 -45.84 3.59 33.58
C GLY A 1088 -44.63 4.09 34.36
N GLU A 1089 -44.39 3.44 35.50
CA GLU A 1089 -43.24 3.64 36.36
C GLU A 1089 -42.92 2.30 37.04
N VAL A 1090 -41.69 2.15 37.54
CA VAL A 1090 -41.33 0.96 38.33
C VAL A 1090 -42.09 0.95 39.66
N GLY A 1091 -42.73 -0.15 39.99
CA GLY A 1091 -43.43 -0.25 41.27
C GLY A 1091 -44.33 -1.47 41.43
N THR A 1092 -45.06 -1.48 42.54
CA THR A 1092 -46.04 -2.52 42.91
C THR A 1092 -47.44 -1.94 43.16
N VAL A 1093 -47.65 -0.66 42.85
CA VAL A 1093 -48.92 0.07 43.03
C VAL A 1093 -49.78 -0.08 41.78
N ALA A 1094 -51.10 0.09 41.88
CA ALA A 1094 -51.99 0.01 40.72
C ALA A 1094 -51.58 1.02 39.63
N GLY A 1095 -51.10 0.52 38.49
CA GLY A 1095 -50.64 1.30 37.33
C GLY A 1095 -49.11 1.39 37.13
N SER A 1096 -48.31 0.84 38.05
CA SER A 1096 -46.86 0.66 37.85
C SER A 1096 -46.55 -0.71 37.22
N PHE A 1097 -45.43 -0.83 36.52
CA PHE A 1097 -45.01 -2.06 35.87
C PHE A 1097 -43.77 -2.67 36.51
N SER A 1098 -43.68 -4.00 36.49
CA SER A 1098 -42.49 -4.74 36.91
C SER A 1098 -41.73 -5.38 35.74
N LEU A 1099 -42.41 -5.75 34.66
CA LEU A 1099 -41.85 -6.16 33.37
C LEU A 1099 -42.99 -6.18 32.33
N PRO A 1100 -43.36 -5.03 31.74
CA PRO A 1100 -44.40 -4.98 30.72
C PRO A 1100 -43.94 -5.81 29.52
N ALA A 1101 -44.71 -6.83 29.16
CA ALA A 1101 -44.30 -7.84 28.18
C ALA A 1101 -44.99 -7.65 26.82
N SER A 1102 -46.31 -7.56 26.79
CA SER A 1102 -47.09 -7.34 25.58
C SER A 1102 -48.26 -6.38 25.79
N LEU A 1103 -48.82 -5.90 24.69
CA LEU A 1103 -49.97 -5.03 24.66
C LEU A 1103 -50.86 -5.33 23.44
N ALA A 1104 -52.17 -5.27 23.60
CA ALA A 1104 -53.13 -5.39 22.50
C ALA A 1104 -54.27 -4.38 22.67
N ILE A 1105 -54.84 -3.96 21.54
CA ILE A 1105 -55.84 -2.89 21.49
C ILE A 1105 -57.22 -3.49 21.27
N ASP A 1106 -58.17 -3.15 22.13
CA ASP A 1106 -59.53 -3.62 22.05
C ASP A 1106 -60.37 -2.82 21.02
N PRO A 1107 -61.54 -3.32 20.60
CA PRO A 1107 -62.38 -2.65 19.61
C PRO A 1107 -62.88 -1.24 20.03
N ASN A 1108 -62.86 -0.92 21.31
CA ASN A 1108 -63.27 0.38 21.85
C ASN A 1108 -62.09 1.36 21.97
N GLY A 1109 -60.86 0.94 21.61
CA GLY A 1109 -59.64 1.74 21.71
C GLY A 1109 -58.93 1.65 23.07
N GLY A 1110 -59.38 0.77 23.96
CA GLY A 1110 -58.67 0.46 25.21
C GLY A 1110 -57.43 -0.40 24.96
N ILE A 1111 -56.45 -0.34 25.84
CA ILE A 1111 -55.22 -1.14 25.74
C ILE A 1111 -55.13 -2.13 26.90
N TRP A 1112 -55.07 -3.41 26.55
CA TRP A 1112 -54.71 -4.49 27.45
C TRP A 1112 -53.20 -4.69 27.45
N ILE A 1113 -52.60 -4.87 28.62
CA ILE A 1113 -51.15 -5.02 28.80
C ILE A 1113 -50.87 -6.19 29.71
N THR A 1114 -49.99 -7.10 29.29
CA THR A 1114 -49.43 -8.11 30.19
C THR A 1114 -48.24 -7.52 30.96
N ASP A 1115 -48.24 -7.62 32.27
CA ASP A 1115 -47.05 -7.39 33.10
C ASP A 1115 -46.54 -8.73 33.60
N ALA A 1116 -45.53 -9.25 32.91
CA ALA A 1116 -44.94 -10.54 33.21
C ALA A 1116 -44.28 -10.57 34.60
N GLY A 1117 -43.78 -9.43 35.07
CA GLY A 1117 -43.08 -9.32 36.34
C GLY A 1117 -44.03 -9.39 37.54
N SER A 1118 -45.18 -8.70 37.44
CA SER A 1118 -46.22 -8.73 38.49
C SER A 1118 -47.21 -9.90 38.32
N SER A 1119 -47.13 -10.64 37.22
CA SER A 1119 -48.05 -11.73 36.86
C SER A 1119 -49.51 -11.27 36.76
N GLN A 1120 -49.71 -10.08 36.19
CA GLN A 1120 -51.02 -9.43 36.04
C GLN A 1120 -51.26 -9.01 34.60
N ILE A 1121 -52.52 -8.78 34.28
CA ILE A 1121 -52.95 -8.15 33.03
C ILE A 1121 -53.74 -6.90 33.41
N LEU A 1122 -53.42 -5.78 32.77
CA LEU A 1122 -53.98 -4.47 33.07
C LEU A 1122 -54.72 -3.93 31.86
N HIS A 1123 -55.85 -3.28 32.08
CA HIS A 1123 -56.57 -2.55 31.04
C HIS A 1123 -56.48 -1.04 31.28
N PHE A 1124 -56.22 -0.29 30.22
CA PHE A 1124 -56.15 1.16 30.24
C PHE A 1124 -57.09 1.76 29.20
N SER A 1125 -58.01 2.60 29.66
CA SER A 1125 -58.79 3.49 28.83
C SER A 1125 -57.94 4.70 28.44
N ILE A 1126 -57.46 4.74 27.21
CA ILE A 1126 -56.65 5.87 26.70
C ILE A 1126 -57.59 6.98 26.22
N PRO A 1127 -57.41 8.23 26.68
CA PRO A 1127 -58.30 9.36 26.38
C PRO A 1127 -58.22 9.88 24.94
#